data_AF-N1U7B7-F1
#
_entry.id   AF-N1U7B7-F1
#
_cell.length_a   1.000
_cell.length_b   1.000
_cell.length_c   1.000
_cell.angle_alpha   90.00
_cell.angle_beta   90.00
_cell.angle_gamma   90.00
#
_symmetry.space_group_name_H-M   'P 1'
#
loop_
_entity.id
_entity.type
_entity.pdbx_description
1 polymer ?
#
loop_
_entity_poly.entity_id
_entity_poly.type
_entity_poly.pdbx_seq_one_letter_code
_entity_poly.pdbx_strand_id
1 'polypeptide(L)'
;MIDLAKQGYKEILFEELTTDWQSDAYNTVSGQNSNNSVRLTNEFMTAVEQDQPWNLYFRTEKEKAKSEGRKAKPSQTLRARELWEKISYSAWASADPGTQYHTTINEWHTCPEDGSINASNPCSEYMFLDNTACNLASANLQKFVNLETLNFDVEGFRYLCRLWTIILEISVTMAQFPSKEIAELSYKFRTLGLGYANLGSVLMILGIPYDSQEAMAITGAISSIMHMTAYATSAEMAKEQGPFTGYAKNKKHMLRVIRNHRRAAYNAPSGDYESLTITPVGINPAFCPSYLLKAAQEDADLALELGEKHGFRNAQVTVIAPTGTIGLVMDCDTTGIEPDFALVKFKKLAGGGYFKIINQSVPYGLKKLGYSTSEIEAIVNYCKGHATLNGAPVINTQTLKEKGFTNEILEKVEASLPLAFDINFAFNKFNLGENFLIKNLGIAREVFNAPGFSLLEHLGFTKEEVNKANDYVCGTMTVENAPFLKEKDYPVFDCANKCGKYGKRFLSYESHIHIMAAAQPFISGAISKTINLPEEATIEDIKNAYFLSWKMMIKANALYRDGSKLSQPLNSVLELLNGIEVDDRDEIREAMISKDPVQIAEKVITKYISHRRKLPSRRAGYTQKAIVGGHKVYLRTGEYEDGQIGEIFIDMHKEGAAFRSLMNAFAISVSLGLQHGVPLEEYVDAFTFFKFEPNGIVSGNKHIKMSTSVIDYIFRELAITYLGRYDLGQVAPEDLRGDEIGSKRATAESNTQEKETINFTTITAEPVPKKEVETISYSQMISKEKSTTSLALLEEIKLAKIKGYTGDSCSECGSFEMVRNGSCLKCMSCGATTGCS
;
A
#
# COMPACT_ATOMS: atom_id res chain seq x y z
N MET A 1 -4.22 -13.51 -15.07
CA MET A 1 -5.17 -14.16 -16.02
C MET A 1 -5.07 -15.68 -15.93
N ILE A 2 -3.90 -16.29 -16.16
CA ILE A 2 -3.72 -17.75 -16.07
C ILE A 2 -4.22 -18.32 -14.72
N ASP A 3 -3.96 -17.64 -13.61
CA ASP A 3 -4.37 -18.14 -12.29
C ASP A 3 -5.86 -17.99 -12.00
N LEU A 4 -6.55 -17.07 -12.68
CA LEU A 4 -8.02 -17.01 -12.65
C LEU A 4 -8.61 -18.18 -13.46
N ALA A 5 -8.02 -18.52 -14.60
CA ALA A 5 -8.42 -19.69 -15.38
C ALA A 5 -8.18 -21.00 -14.60
N LYS A 6 -7.05 -21.14 -13.88
CA LYS A 6 -6.79 -22.26 -12.96
C LYS A 6 -7.83 -22.35 -11.83
N GLN A 7 -8.29 -21.20 -11.31
CA GLN A 7 -9.37 -21.10 -10.32
C GLN A 7 -10.79 -21.32 -10.92
N GLY A 8 -10.90 -21.64 -12.21
CA GLY A 8 -12.17 -21.96 -12.87
C GLY A 8 -12.94 -20.76 -13.43
N TYR A 9 -12.37 -19.54 -13.39
CA TYR A 9 -12.96 -18.37 -14.05
C TYR A 9 -12.81 -18.50 -15.57
N LYS A 10 -13.94 -18.59 -16.27
CA LYS A 10 -13.98 -18.81 -17.73
C LYS A 10 -13.92 -17.52 -18.54
N GLU A 11 -14.29 -16.41 -17.93
CA GLU A 11 -14.41 -15.08 -18.54
C GLU A 11 -13.80 -14.05 -17.60
N ILE A 12 -13.12 -13.05 -18.17
CA ILE A 12 -12.62 -11.87 -17.46
C ILE A 12 -13.19 -10.66 -18.20
N LEU A 13 -14.00 -9.88 -17.50
CA LEU A 13 -14.68 -8.72 -18.07
C LEU A 13 -13.77 -7.51 -17.85
N PHE A 14 -13.19 -7.01 -18.95
CA PHE A 14 -12.44 -5.76 -18.96
C PHE A 14 -13.42 -4.62 -19.26
N GLU A 15 -13.65 -3.75 -18.28
CA GLU A 15 -14.42 -2.53 -18.50
C GLU A 15 -13.55 -1.55 -19.32
N GLU A 16 -13.92 -1.32 -20.58
CA GLU A 16 -13.30 -0.28 -21.41
C GLU A 16 -13.85 1.09 -20.98
N LEU A 17 -13.14 1.76 -20.08
CA LEU A 17 -13.48 3.09 -19.59
C LEU A 17 -12.84 4.17 -20.48
N THR A 18 -13.60 5.20 -20.85
CA THR A 18 -13.11 6.30 -21.71
C THR A 18 -12.31 7.33 -20.90
N THR A 19 -11.48 8.15 -21.55
CA THR A 19 -10.74 9.23 -20.88
C THR A 19 -11.57 10.49 -20.61
N ASP A 20 -12.90 10.42 -20.78
CA ASP A 20 -13.80 11.55 -20.54
C ASP A 20 -13.95 11.81 -19.03
N TRP A 21 -13.92 13.06 -18.62
CA TRP A 21 -14.03 13.49 -17.21
C TRP A 21 -15.42 13.25 -16.59
N GLN A 22 -16.45 13.03 -17.41
CA GLN A 22 -17.78 12.61 -16.98
C GLN A 22 -17.96 11.08 -16.97
N SER A 23 -16.98 10.32 -17.47
CA SER A 23 -17.07 8.86 -17.52
C SER A 23 -16.77 8.21 -16.18
N ASP A 24 -17.15 6.94 -16.05
CA ASP A 24 -16.85 6.14 -14.88
C ASP A 24 -15.33 5.98 -14.62
N ALA A 25 -14.46 6.17 -15.63
CA ALA A 25 -13.01 6.25 -15.42
C ALA A 25 -12.64 7.27 -14.34
N TYR A 26 -13.24 8.47 -14.39
CA TYR A 26 -12.92 9.54 -13.46
C TYR A 26 -13.41 9.21 -12.04
N ASN A 27 -14.53 8.47 -11.92
CA ASN A 27 -15.01 7.92 -10.66
C ASN A 27 -14.03 6.88 -10.07
N THR A 28 -13.33 6.08 -10.89
CA THR A 28 -12.33 5.10 -10.41
C THR A 28 -11.04 5.70 -9.86
N VAL A 29 -10.75 6.98 -10.12
CA VAL A 29 -9.56 7.67 -9.57
C VAL A 29 -9.76 8.00 -8.08
N SER A 30 -11.02 8.22 -7.67
CA SER A 30 -11.37 8.45 -6.29
C SER A 30 -11.13 7.20 -5.44
N GLY A 31 -10.31 7.32 -4.39
CA GLY A 31 -10.04 6.22 -3.45
C GLY A 31 -8.85 5.32 -3.77
N GLN A 32 -8.09 5.58 -4.85
CA GLN A 32 -6.85 4.84 -5.15
C GLN A 32 -5.72 5.10 -4.12
N ASN A 33 -5.79 6.22 -3.40
CA ASN A 33 -4.86 6.60 -2.33
C ASN A 33 -5.49 6.51 -0.93
N SER A 34 -6.57 5.73 -0.76
CA SER A 34 -7.17 5.45 0.56
C SER A 34 -7.20 3.95 0.84
N ASN A 35 -7.04 3.58 2.11
CA ASN A 35 -7.46 2.27 2.59
C ASN A 35 -8.98 2.18 2.53
N ASN A 36 -9.50 1.13 1.93
CA ASN A 36 -10.93 0.94 1.74
C ASN A 36 -11.42 -0.16 2.67
N SER A 37 -12.64 -0.03 3.21
CA SER A 37 -13.20 -1.04 4.11
C SER A 37 -14.72 -1.10 4.03
N VAL A 38 -15.28 -2.31 4.15
CA VAL A 38 -16.72 -2.55 4.11
C VAL A 38 -17.27 -2.89 5.49
N ARG A 39 -18.37 -2.23 5.88
CA ARG A 39 -19.12 -2.50 7.12
C ARG A 39 -20.12 -3.64 6.86
N LEU A 40 -19.89 -4.80 7.46
CA LEU A 40 -20.70 -6.01 7.26
C LEU A 40 -21.58 -6.28 8.48
N THR A 41 -22.87 -6.51 8.30
CA THR A 41 -23.79 -6.87 9.40
C THR A 41 -23.99 -8.38 9.48
N ASN A 42 -24.41 -8.88 10.64
CA ASN A 42 -24.70 -10.32 10.80
C ASN A 42 -25.81 -10.80 9.84
N GLU A 43 -26.79 -9.95 9.54
CA GLU A 43 -27.85 -10.24 8.57
C GLU A 43 -27.30 -10.39 7.14
N PHE A 44 -26.31 -9.57 6.75
CA PHE A 44 -25.63 -9.74 5.46
C PHE A 44 -24.84 -11.05 5.42
N MET A 45 -24.05 -11.34 6.46
CA MET A 45 -23.24 -12.56 6.51
C MET A 45 -24.11 -13.84 6.54
N THR A 46 -25.25 -13.79 7.22
CA THR A 46 -26.25 -14.86 7.21
C THR A 46 -26.91 -14.99 5.84
N ALA A 47 -27.16 -13.88 5.14
CA ALA A 47 -27.66 -13.91 3.77
C ALA A 47 -26.63 -14.49 2.77
N VAL A 48 -25.32 -14.26 2.97
CA VAL A 48 -24.25 -14.89 2.19
C VAL A 48 -24.23 -16.41 2.46
N GLU A 49 -24.25 -16.82 3.73
CA GLU A 49 -24.26 -18.22 4.16
C GLU A 49 -25.45 -18.98 3.55
N GLN A 50 -26.66 -18.45 3.70
CA GLN A 50 -27.93 -19.06 3.28
C GLN A 50 -28.30 -18.80 1.81
N ASP A 51 -27.43 -18.14 1.04
CA ASP A 51 -27.67 -17.66 -0.33
C ASP A 51 -29.05 -16.98 -0.49
N GLN A 52 -29.22 -15.84 0.18
CA GLN A 52 -30.45 -15.05 0.19
C GLN A 52 -30.33 -13.79 -0.69
N PRO A 53 -31.46 -13.26 -1.19
CA PRO A 53 -31.46 -11.96 -1.84
C PRO A 53 -31.04 -10.85 -0.86
N TRP A 54 -30.22 -9.91 -1.32
CA TRP A 54 -29.80 -8.73 -0.59
C TRP A 54 -30.28 -7.45 -1.28
N ASN A 55 -30.92 -6.58 -0.51
CA ASN A 55 -31.48 -5.33 -1.02
C ASN A 55 -30.49 -4.18 -0.86
N LEU A 56 -30.19 -3.51 -1.96
CA LEU A 56 -29.47 -2.25 -1.98
C LEU A 56 -30.44 -1.07 -1.83
N TYR A 57 -30.01 -0.01 -1.16
CA TYR A 57 -30.81 1.18 -0.92
C TYR A 57 -29.93 2.43 -1.03
N PHE A 58 -30.45 3.50 -1.64
CA PHE A 58 -29.86 4.82 -1.47
C PHE A 58 -29.97 5.27 -0.01
N ARG A 59 -28.92 5.91 0.51
CA ARG A 59 -28.92 6.48 1.88
C ARG A 59 -30.08 7.45 2.09
N THR A 60 -30.30 8.34 1.13
CA THR A 60 -31.39 9.31 1.11
C THR A 60 -32.77 8.68 1.15
N GLU A 61 -32.97 7.50 0.53
CA GLU A 61 -34.24 6.76 0.59
C GLU A 61 -34.45 6.08 1.95
N LYS A 62 -33.39 5.60 2.62
CA LYS A 62 -33.49 5.14 4.03
C LYS A 62 -33.87 6.30 4.97
N GLU A 63 -33.25 7.47 4.79
CA GLU A 63 -33.54 8.68 5.58
C GLU A 63 -34.99 9.17 5.34
N LYS A 64 -35.40 9.27 4.06
CA LYS A 64 -36.77 9.66 3.66
C LYS A 64 -37.83 8.67 4.13
N ALA A 65 -37.60 7.36 3.99
CA ALA A 65 -38.55 6.37 4.46
C ALA A 65 -38.75 6.43 5.99
N LYS A 66 -37.67 6.72 6.74
CA LYS A 66 -37.73 6.92 8.19
C LYS A 66 -38.54 8.17 8.59
N SER A 67 -38.38 9.29 7.91
CA SER A 67 -39.18 10.50 8.19
C SER A 67 -40.65 10.36 7.76
N GLU A 68 -40.92 9.60 6.70
CA GLU A 68 -42.26 9.29 6.20
C GLU A 68 -42.94 8.10 6.93
N GLY A 69 -42.30 7.51 7.94
CA GLY A 69 -42.87 6.41 8.75
C GLY A 69 -43.12 5.11 7.98
N ARG A 70 -42.43 4.89 6.85
CA ARG A 70 -42.65 3.76 5.93
C ARG A 70 -41.41 2.88 5.78
N LYS A 71 -41.57 1.74 5.11
CA LYS A 71 -40.42 0.93 4.68
C LYS A 71 -39.68 1.62 3.53
N ALA A 72 -38.35 1.53 3.55
CA ALA A 72 -37.50 1.96 2.46
C ALA A 72 -37.71 1.03 1.24
N LYS A 73 -37.75 1.61 0.05
CA LYS A 73 -37.82 0.87 -1.21
C LYS A 73 -36.40 0.54 -1.66
N PRO A 74 -36.10 -0.72 -2.05
CA PRO A 74 -34.80 -1.05 -2.60
C PRO A 74 -34.59 -0.35 -3.94
N SER A 75 -33.35 0.09 -4.21
CA SER A 75 -32.95 0.54 -5.55
C SER A 75 -32.64 -0.64 -6.47
N GLN A 76 -32.10 -1.72 -5.90
CA GLN A 76 -31.76 -2.96 -6.59
C GLN A 76 -31.80 -4.12 -5.58
N THR A 77 -32.04 -5.33 -6.06
CA THR A 77 -31.87 -6.57 -5.30
C THR A 77 -30.86 -7.46 -6.05
N LEU A 78 -29.89 -8.02 -5.32
CA LEU A 78 -28.85 -8.91 -5.82
C LEU A 78 -28.86 -10.22 -5.01
N ARG A 79 -28.08 -11.24 -5.38
CA ARG A 79 -27.76 -12.33 -4.45
C ARG A 79 -26.68 -11.86 -3.48
N ALA A 80 -26.79 -12.19 -2.19
CA ALA A 80 -25.77 -11.82 -1.22
C ALA A 80 -24.39 -12.39 -1.59
N ARG A 81 -24.34 -13.61 -2.13
CA ARG A 81 -23.11 -14.25 -2.62
C ARG A 81 -22.48 -13.51 -3.80
N GLU A 82 -23.25 -12.98 -4.76
CA GLU A 82 -22.70 -12.19 -5.88
C GLU A 82 -21.95 -10.94 -5.39
N LEU A 83 -22.47 -10.28 -4.34
CA LEU A 83 -21.79 -9.13 -3.73
C LEU A 83 -20.56 -9.58 -2.92
N TRP A 84 -20.62 -10.75 -2.28
CA TRP A 84 -19.50 -11.33 -1.52
C TRP A 84 -18.32 -11.72 -2.41
N GLU A 85 -18.60 -12.34 -3.57
CA GLU A 85 -17.59 -12.65 -4.59
C GLU A 85 -16.88 -11.38 -5.06
N LYS A 86 -17.61 -10.29 -5.30
CA LYS A 86 -17.01 -9.00 -5.68
C LYS A 86 -16.11 -8.41 -4.60
N ILE A 87 -16.55 -8.43 -3.33
CA ILE A 87 -15.75 -7.96 -2.18
C ILE A 87 -14.43 -8.76 -2.09
N SER A 88 -14.52 -10.08 -2.20
CA SER A 88 -13.37 -10.98 -2.03
C SER A 88 -12.44 -10.95 -3.24
N TYR A 89 -12.96 -10.82 -4.46
CA TYR A 89 -12.16 -10.62 -5.67
C TYR A 89 -11.35 -9.32 -5.61
N SER A 90 -11.97 -8.20 -5.21
CA SER A 90 -11.26 -6.93 -5.04
C SER A 90 -10.13 -7.05 -4.00
N ALA A 91 -10.42 -7.67 -2.84
CA ALA A 91 -9.42 -7.89 -1.81
C ALA A 91 -8.28 -8.81 -2.27
N TRP A 92 -8.58 -9.88 -3.03
CA TRP A 92 -7.58 -10.75 -3.64
C TRP A 92 -6.67 -10.02 -4.66
N ALA A 93 -7.27 -9.12 -5.44
CA ALA A 93 -6.59 -8.38 -6.50
C ALA A 93 -5.76 -7.20 -5.98
N SER A 94 -6.17 -6.57 -4.87
CA SER A 94 -5.63 -5.26 -4.45
C SER A 94 -5.34 -5.12 -2.94
N ALA A 95 -5.58 -6.15 -2.13
CA ALA A 95 -5.60 -6.10 -0.65
C ALA A 95 -6.60 -5.09 -0.03
N ASP A 96 -7.56 -4.61 -0.81
CA ASP A 96 -8.67 -3.76 -0.39
C ASP A 96 -9.98 -4.24 -1.05
N PRO A 97 -11.15 -4.17 -0.39
CA PRO A 97 -11.39 -3.56 0.91
C PRO A 97 -11.15 -4.53 2.09
N GLY A 98 -10.66 -4.01 3.21
CA GLY A 98 -10.76 -4.69 4.51
C GLY A 98 -12.22 -4.87 4.96
N THR A 99 -12.45 -5.75 5.93
CA THR A 99 -13.80 -6.03 6.46
C THR A 99 -13.94 -5.57 7.91
N GLN A 100 -15.08 -4.99 8.25
CA GLN A 100 -15.40 -4.54 9.61
C GLN A 100 -16.81 -5.01 10.01
N TYR A 101 -16.91 -5.86 11.03
CA TYR A 101 -18.14 -6.54 11.42
C TYR A 101 -19.01 -5.65 12.31
N HIS A 102 -19.91 -4.91 11.67
CA HIS A 102 -20.71 -3.83 12.25
C HIS A 102 -21.58 -4.27 13.43
N THR A 103 -22.24 -5.43 13.32
CA THR A 103 -23.09 -5.95 14.40
C THR A 103 -22.22 -6.33 15.61
N THR A 104 -21.19 -7.15 15.42
CA THR A 104 -20.20 -7.50 16.47
C THR A 104 -19.61 -6.27 17.16
N ILE A 105 -19.22 -5.26 16.39
CA ILE A 105 -18.67 -4.00 16.93
C ILE A 105 -19.68 -3.28 17.83
N ASN A 106 -20.96 -3.24 17.46
CA ASN A 106 -21.99 -2.54 18.25
C ASN A 106 -22.54 -3.38 19.42
N GLU A 107 -22.53 -4.72 19.33
CA GLU A 107 -22.86 -5.61 20.46
C GLU A 107 -21.86 -5.45 21.63
N TRP A 108 -20.60 -5.17 21.32
CA TRP A 108 -19.55 -4.86 22.30
C TRP A 108 -19.41 -3.35 22.59
N HIS A 109 -20.28 -2.49 22.08
CA HIS A 109 -20.21 -1.06 22.35
C HIS A 109 -20.64 -0.73 23.78
N THR A 110 -19.79 0.01 24.49
CA THR A 110 -20.02 0.47 25.86
C THR A 110 -20.98 1.65 25.97
N CYS A 111 -21.17 2.44 24.90
CA CYS A 111 -21.90 3.72 24.93
C CYS A 111 -23.05 3.89 23.89
N PRO A 112 -23.90 2.88 23.62
CA PRO A 112 -24.90 2.95 22.56
C PRO A 112 -26.00 4.00 22.77
N GLU A 113 -26.18 4.53 23.98
CA GLU A 113 -27.10 5.67 24.26
C GLU A 113 -26.53 7.03 23.79
N ASP A 114 -25.32 7.06 23.22
CA ASP A 114 -24.74 8.23 22.55
C ASP A 114 -24.73 8.09 21.01
N GLY A 115 -24.94 6.90 20.46
CA GLY A 115 -24.92 6.63 19.02
C GLY A 115 -24.45 5.22 18.68
N SER A 116 -24.45 4.89 17.38
CA SER A 116 -23.80 3.69 16.86
C SER A 116 -22.35 4.00 16.48
N ILE A 117 -21.47 3.01 16.59
CA ILE A 117 -20.14 3.06 15.99
C ILE A 117 -20.31 2.94 14.46
N ASN A 118 -20.24 4.06 13.75
CA ASN A 118 -20.49 4.08 12.31
C ASN A 118 -19.27 3.60 11.51
N ALA A 119 -18.07 4.08 11.88
CA ALA A 119 -16.80 3.76 11.22
C ALA A 119 -15.70 3.40 12.22
N SER A 120 -14.47 3.24 11.72
CA SER A 120 -13.24 3.10 12.51
C SER A 120 -12.19 4.11 12.01
N ASN A 121 -11.03 4.15 12.65
CA ASN A 121 -9.87 4.91 12.19
C ASN A 121 -9.18 4.19 10.99
N PRO A 122 -8.17 4.80 10.34
CA PRO A 122 -7.52 4.22 9.15
C PRO A 122 -6.93 2.82 9.33
N CYS A 123 -6.54 2.45 10.56
CA CYS A 123 -5.91 1.17 10.86
C CYS A 123 -6.92 0.12 11.38
N SER A 124 -8.18 0.47 11.61
CA SER A 124 -9.26 -0.42 12.08
C SER A 124 -9.14 -1.00 13.50
N GLU A 125 -8.35 -0.40 14.39
CA GLU A 125 -8.29 -0.75 15.83
C GLU A 125 -9.17 0.13 16.73
N TYR A 126 -9.53 1.34 16.31
CA TYR A 126 -10.33 2.25 17.13
C TYR A 126 -11.82 2.14 16.79
N MET A 127 -12.62 1.63 17.73
CA MET A 127 -14.04 1.35 17.53
C MET A 127 -14.88 2.15 18.52
N PHE A 128 -15.06 3.43 18.24
CA PHE A 128 -15.86 4.32 19.07
C PHE A 128 -16.67 5.32 18.24
N LEU A 129 -17.38 6.22 18.90
CA LEU A 129 -18.30 7.19 18.30
C LEU A 129 -17.58 8.17 17.36
N ASP A 130 -18.32 8.68 16.37
CA ASP A 130 -17.77 9.65 15.42
C ASP A 130 -17.25 10.91 16.13
N ASN A 131 -16.17 11.49 15.60
CA ASN A 131 -15.48 12.65 16.17
C ASN A 131 -14.97 12.42 17.61
N THR A 132 -14.44 11.23 17.90
CA THR A 132 -13.63 10.97 19.11
C THR A 132 -12.21 10.56 18.74
N ALA A 133 -11.25 10.84 19.62
CA ALA A 133 -9.83 10.57 19.42
C ALA A 133 -9.32 9.45 20.34
N CYS A 134 -8.29 8.75 19.90
CA CYS A 134 -7.62 7.71 20.69
C CYS A 134 -6.24 8.16 21.17
N ASN A 135 -5.98 7.94 22.45
CA ASN A 135 -4.66 8.12 23.05
C ASN A 135 -4.00 6.74 23.16
N LEU A 136 -2.93 6.50 22.39
CA LEU A 136 -2.35 5.18 22.14
C LEU A 136 -1.04 4.95 22.94
N ALA A 137 -0.86 3.73 23.44
CA ALA A 137 0.42 3.22 23.93
C ALA A 137 0.54 1.71 23.65
N SER A 138 1.76 1.17 23.62
CA SER A 138 1.98 -0.27 23.39
C SER A 138 3.11 -0.81 24.26
N ALA A 139 2.85 -1.88 25.01
CA ALA A 139 3.85 -2.58 25.81
C ALA A 139 4.65 -3.59 24.96
N ASN A 140 5.98 -3.61 25.05
CA ASN A 140 6.78 -4.70 24.49
C ASN A 140 6.70 -5.93 25.43
N LEU A 141 5.93 -6.96 25.04
CA LEU A 141 5.69 -8.15 25.88
C LEU A 141 6.96 -8.93 26.23
N GLN A 142 7.99 -8.92 25.38
CA GLN A 142 9.25 -9.62 25.63
C GLN A 142 9.99 -9.10 26.86
N LYS A 143 9.78 -7.83 27.25
CA LYS A 143 10.38 -7.27 28.48
C LYS A 143 9.77 -7.88 29.76
N PHE A 144 8.65 -8.59 29.64
CA PHE A 144 8.02 -9.36 30.72
C PHE A 144 8.34 -10.86 30.66
N VAL A 145 9.21 -11.31 29.74
CA VAL A 145 9.70 -12.70 29.76
C VAL A 145 11.06 -12.74 30.46
N ASN A 146 11.14 -13.45 31.58
CA ASN A 146 12.42 -13.72 32.22
C ASN A 146 13.20 -14.74 31.37
N LEU A 147 14.33 -14.34 30.79
CA LEU A 147 15.12 -15.16 29.85
C LEU A 147 15.92 -16.30 30.51
N GLU A 148 15.98 -16.33 31.84
CA GLU A 148 16.59 -17.42 32.61
C GLU A 148 15.58 -18.53 32.91
N THR A 149 14.42 -18.16 33.47
CA THR A 149 13.34 -19.09 33.86
C THR A 149 12.35 -19.41 32.74
N LEU A 150 12.31 -18.55 31.70
CA LEU A 150 11.42 -18.65 30.54
C LEU A 150 9.94 -18.75 30.96
N ASN A 151 9.55 -17.78 31.80
CA ASN A 151 8.20 -17.53 32.34
C ASN A 151 7.83 -16.05 32.15
N PHE A 152 6.53 -15.75 32.12
CA PHE A 152 5.99 -14.40 31.97
C PHE A 152 5.75 -13.72 33.33
N ASP A 153 6.22 -12.49 33.50
CA ASP A 153 6.05 -11.67 34.70
C ASP A 153 4.70 -10.94 34.68
N VAL A 154 3.71 -11.60 35.28
CA VAL A 154 2.36 -11.07 35.46
C VAL A 154 2.34 -9.78 36.28
N GLU A 155 3.11 -9.70 37.36
CA GLU A 155 3.02 -8.57 38.30
C GLU A 155 3.69 -7.32 37.73
N GLY A 156 4.84 -7.48 37.06
CA GLY A 156 5.44 -6.40 36.26
C GLY A 156 4.49 -5.92 35.16
N PHE A 157 3.80 -6.84 34.48
CA PHE A 157 2.86 -6.47 33.41
C PHE A 157 1.60 -5.76 33.93
N ARG A 158 1.00 -6.24 35.04
CA ARG A 158 -0.08 -5.56 35.77
C ARG A 158 0.33 -4.15 36.18
N TYR A 159 1.53 -3.98 36.76
CA TYR A 159 2.07 -2.69 37.14
C TYR A 159 2.20 -1.74 35.93
N LEU A 160 2.75 -2.22 34.80
CA LEU A 160 2.83 -1.45 33.57
C LEU A 160 1.44 -1.03 33.08
N CYS A 161 0.48 -1.96 33.02
CA CYS A 161 -0.87 -1.68 32.50
C CYS A 161 -1.61 -0.64 33.35
N ARG A 162 -1.51 -0.75 34.68
CA ARG A 162 -2.02 0.24 35.63
C ARG A 162 -1.38 1.62 35.40
N LEU A 163 -0.06 1.69 35.35
CA LEU A 163 0.68 2.94 35.19
C LEU A 163 0.34 3.63 33.86
N TRP A 164 0.34 2.89 32.74
CA TRP A 164 0.03 3.46 31.43
C TRP A 164 -1.44 3.81 31.25
N THR A 165 -2.38 3.13 31.92
CA THR A 165 -3.78 3.57 31.94
C THR A 165 -3.90 4.98 32.55
N ILE A 166 -3.18 5.24 33.65
CA ILE A 166 -3.15 6.56 34.29
C ILE A 166 -2.47 7.60 33.37
N ILE A 167 -1.33 7.26 32.74
CA ILE A 167 -0.64 8.16 31.81
C ILE A 167 -1.52 8.52 30.60
N LEU A 168 -2.21 7.54 30.02
CA LEU A 168 -3.13 7.76 28.90
C LEU A 168 -4.31 8.65 29.31
N GLU A 169 -4.91 8.41 30.48
CA GLU A 169 -6.00 9.25 31.03
C GLU A 169 -5.55 10.69 31.34
N ILE A 170 -4.30 10.90 31.79
CA ILE A 170 -3.70 12.25 31.89
C ILE A 170 -3.51 12.87 30.51
N SER A 171 -3.06 12.10 29.52
CA SER A 171 -2.87 12.61 28.16
C SER A 171 -4.16 13.09 27.49
N VAL A 172 -5.33 12.53 27.85
CA VAL A 172 -6.66 13.02 27.41
C VAL A 172 -6.91 14.46 27.85
N THR A 173 -6.40 14.90 29.02
CA THR A 173 -6.56 16.29 29.48
C THR A 173 -5.51 17.25 28.94
N MET A 174 -4.40 16.73 28.41
CA MET A 174 -3.30 17.52 27.84
C MET A 174 -3.36 17.64 26.32
N ALA A 175 -4.10 16.76 25.65
CA ALA A 175 -4.19 16.70 24.20
C ALA A 175 -4.83 17.96 23.59
N GLN A 176 -4.27 18.41 22.47
CA GLN A 176 -4.83 19.45 21.62
C GLN A 176 -5.53 18.78 20.43
N PHE A 177 -6.74 19.24 20.09
CA PHE A 177 -7.57 18.61 19.07
C PHE A 177 -7.86 19.59 17.92
N PRO A 178 -7.97 19.10 16.67
CA PRO A 178 -8.12 19.96 15.49
C PRO A 178 -9.52 20.55 15.31
N SER A 179 -10.53 20.01 16.01
CA SER A 179 -11.89 20.55 16.03
C SER A 179 -12.46 20.58 17.45
N LYS A 180 -13.46 21.45 17.64
CA LYS A 180 -14.17 21.61 18.92
C LYS A 180 -14.92 20.32 19.30
N GLU A 181 -15.57 19.70 18.33
CA GLU A 181 -16.37 18.48 18.49
C GLU A 181 -15.48 17.33 18.95
N ILE A 182 -14.29 17.19 18.36
CA ILE A 182 -13.31 16.18 18.77
C ILE A 182 -12.81 16.44 20.18
N ALA A 183 -12.55 17.70 20.56
CA ALA A 183 -12.16 18.05 21.93
C ALA A 183 -13.25 17.70 22.95
N GLU A 184 -14.49 18.12 22.70
CA GLU A 184 -15.62 17.92 23.59
C GLU A 184 -15.95 16.43 23.79
N LEU A 185 -16.05 15.65 22.70
CA LEU A 185 -16.42 14.25 22.79
C LEU A 185 -15.27 13.39 23.36
N SER A 186 -14.02 13.66 22.98
CA SER A 186 -12.86 12.95 23.56
C SER A 186 -12.74 13.20 25.07
N TYR A 187 -12.99 14.43 25.54
CA TYR A 187 -13.04 14.74 26.97
C TYR A 187 -14.24 14.08 27.70
N LYS A 188 -15.40 13.98 27.03
CA LYS A 188 -16.65 13.41 27.57
C LYS A 188 -16.59 11.89 27.77
N PHE A 189 -15.93 11.16 26.85
CA PHE A 189 -15.87 9.69 26.84
C PHE A 189 -14.52 9.10 27.26
N ARG A 190 -13.44 9.88 27.14
CA ARG A 190 -12.11 9.58 27.71
C ARG A 190 -11.58 8.25 27.20
N THR A 191 -11.64 8.05 25.88
CA THR A 191 -11.26 6.79 25.24
C THR A 191 -9.75 6.64 25.12
N LEU A 192 -9.23 5.56 25.68
CA LEU A 192 -7.82 5.19 25.61
C LEU A 192 -7.63 4.02 24.63
N GLY A 193 -6.36 3.75 24.30
CA GLY A 193 -5.95 2.60 23.52
C GLY A 193 -4.59 2.07 24.00
N LEU A 194 -4.58 1.43 25.17
CA LEU A 194 -3.46 0.61 25.60
C LEU A 194 -3.47 -0.71 24.80
N GLY A 195 -2.32 -1.05 24.21
CA GLY A 195 -2.10 -2.31 23.52
C GLY A 195 -0.74 -2.91 23.85
N TYR A 196 -0.32 -3.86 23.03
CA TYR A 196 0.98 -4.51 23.16
C TYR A 196 1.61 -4.80 21.79
N ALA A 197 2.91 -5.09 21.82
CA ALA A 197 3.73 -5.55 20.72
C ALA A 197 4.45 -6.85 21.10
N ASN A 198 5.04 -7.51 20.10
CA ASN A 198 6.03 -8.57 20.29
C ASN A 198 5.46 -9.92 20.78
N LEU A 199 4.17 -10.21 20.54
CA LEU A 199 3.54 -11.47 20.98
C LEU A 199 4.13 -12.71 20.31
N GLY A 200 4.33 -12.70 19.00
CA GLY A 200 4.90 -13.85 18.28
C GLY A 200 6.28 -14.24 18.82
N SER A 201 7.09 -13.25 19.20
CA SER A 201 8.38 -13.44 19.85
C SER A 201 8.27 -14.08 21.21
N VAL A 202 7.30 -13.65 22.04
CA VAL A 202 7.05 -14.25 23.36
C VAL A 202 6.67 -15.72 23.22
N LEU A 203 5.78 -16.06 22.29
CA LEU A 203 5.40 -17.46 22.03
C LEU A 203 6.61 -18.29 21.56
N MET A 204 7.41 -17.77 20.63
CA MET A 204 8.64 -18.41 20.14
C MET A 204 9.68 -18.63 21.27
N ILE A 205 9.93 -17.62 22.11
CA ILE A 205 10.84 -17.71 23.28
C ILE A 205 10.35 -18.76 24.29
N LEU A 206 9.04 -18.88 24.46
CA LEU A 206 8.42 -19.87 25.34
C LEU A 206 8.35 -21.28 24.71
N GLY A 207 8.83 -21.45 23.47
CA GLY A 207 8.84 -22.75 22.79
C GLY A 207 7.46 -23.19 22.27
N ILE A 208 6.54 -22.24 22.08
CA ILE A 208 5.13 -22.51 21.81
C ILE A 208 4.82 -22.15 20.35
N PRO A 209 4.34 -23.10 19.53
CA PRO A 209 3.91 -22.82 18.15
C PRO A 209 2.81 -21.75 18.12
N TYR A 210 2.96 -20.76 17.24
CA TYR A 210 1.97 -19.68 17.10
C TYR A 210 0.59 -20.23 16.71
N ASP A 211 0.54 -21.26 15.87
CA ASP A 211 -0.68 -22.03 15.59
C ASP A 211 -0.87 -23.17 16.60
N SER A 212 -1.28 -22.82 17.82
CA SER A 212 -1.62 -23.82 18.85
C SER A 212 -2.70 -23.34 19.81
N GLN A 213 -3.42 -24.30 20.41
CA GLN A 213 -4.41 -24.02 21.46
C GLN A 213 -3.76 -23.39 22.71
N GLU A 214 -2.49 -23.71 22.98
CA GLU A 214 -1.69 -23.10 24.05
C GLU A 214 -1.39 -21.63 23.74
N ALA A 215 -0.95 -21.32 22.52
CA ALA A 215 -0.76 -19.94 22.07
C ALA A 215 -2.06 -19.12 22.13
N MET A 216 -3.20 -19.68 21.70
CA MET A 216 -4.51 -19.04 21.85
C MET A 216 -4.83 -18.76 23.33
N ALA A 217 -4.70 -19.75 24.21
CA ALA A 217 -5.03 -19.59 25.63
C ALA A 217 -4.13 -18.56 26.33
N ILE A 218 -2.82 -18.57 26.06
CA ILE A 218 -1.86 -17.58 26.57
C ILE A 218 -2.16 -16.19 26.03
N THR A 219 -2.48 -16.06 24.74
CA THR A 219 -2.86 -14.78 24.11
C THR A 219 -4.09 -14.19 24.78
N GLY A 220 -5.13 -15.00 24.99
CA GLY A 220 -6.34 -14.60 25.71
C GLY A 220 -6.04 -14.15 27.14
N ALA A 221 -5.20 -14.89 27.87
CA ALA A 221 -4.80 -14.53 29.24
C ALA A 221 -4.01 -13.22 29.33
N ILE A 222 -2.98 -13.03 28.50
CA ILE A 222 -2.20 -11.78 28.45
C ILE A 222 -3.10 -10.59 28.07
N SER A 223 -3.97 -10.78 27.08
CA SER A 223 -4.93 -9.73 26.66
C SER A 223 -5.92 -9.41 27.79
N SER A 224 -6.46 -10.42 28.46
CA SER A 224 -7.38 -10.26 29.59
C SER A 224 -6.73 -9.53 30.76
N ILE A 225 -5.49 -9.87 31.14
CA ILE A 225 -4.75 -9.16 32.20
C ILE A 225 -4.62 -7.68 31.84
N MET A 226 -4.08 -7.34 30.66
CA MET A 226 -3.95 -5.94 30.22
C MET A 226 -5.29 -5.19 30.28
N HIS A 227 -6.33 -5.78 29.71
CA HIS A 227 -7.64 -5.19 29.56
C HIS A 227 -8.35 -4.96 30.89
N MET A 228 -8.35 -5.98 31.75
CA MET A 228 -9.05 -5.97 33.00
C MET A 228 -8.30 -5.16 34.06
N THR A 229 -6.96 -5.22 34.12
CA THR A 229 -6.17 -4.29 34.95
C THR A 229 -6.40 -2.84 34.52
N ALA A 230 -6.53 -2.56 33.22
CA ALA A 230 -6.84 -1.20 32.72
C ALA A 230 -8.26 -0.75 33.13
N TYR A 231 -9.28 -1.61 33.01
CA TYR A 231 -10.63 -1.27 33.46
C TYR A 231 -10.76 -1.17 35.00
N ALA A 232 -10.08 -2.03 35.76
CA ALA A 232 -9.98 -1.91 37.23
C ALA A 232 -9.34 -0.58 37.62
N THR A 233 -8.21 -0.22 36.99
CA THR A 233 -7.55 1.09 37.19
C THR A 233 -8.49 2.25 36.83
N SER A 234 -9.23 2.14 35.72
CA SER A 234 -10.23 3.13 35.32
C SER A 234 -11.37 3.27 36.35
N ALA A 235 -11.77 2.19 37.02
CA ALA A 235 -12.77 2.24 38.10
C ALA A 235 -12.22 2.82 39.40
N GLU A 236 -10.96 2.57 39.74
CA GLU A 236 -10.27 3.27 40.84
C GLU A 236 -10.16 4.78 40.57
N MET A 237 -9.83 5.18 39.34
CA MET A 237 -9.81 6.59 38.97
C MET A 237 -11.23 7.21 39.03
N ALA A 238 -12.27 6.44 38.73
CA ALA A 238 -13.66 6.89 38.86
C ALA A 238 -14.09 7.11 40.31
N LYS A 239 -13.54 6.35 41.27
CA LYS A 239 -13.75 6.57 42.71
C LYS A 239 -13.29 7.96 43.17
N GLU A 240 -12.13 8.41 42.68
CA GLU A 240 -11.51 9.67 43.10
C GLU A 240 -11.93 10.88 42.25
N GLN A 241 -12.17 10.70 40.95
CA GLN A 241 -12.43 11.78 39.99
C GLN A 241 -13.84 11.77 39.38
N GLY A 242 -14.67 10.79 39.74
CA GLY A 242 -15.94 10.50 39.09
C GLY A 242 -15.77 9.72 37.76
N PRO A 243 -16.79 8.95 37.33
CA PRO A 243 -16.76 8.25 36.05
C PRO A 243 -16.82 9.24 34.85
N PHE A 244 -16.62 8.74 33.62
CA PHE A 244 -16.77 9.58 32.42
C PHE A 244 -18.19 10.15 32.31
N THR A 245 -18.34 11.33 31.69
CA THR A 245 -19.61 12.08 31.68
C THR A 245 -20.78 11.30 31.06
N GLY A 246 -20.50 10.45 30.08
CA GLY A 246 -21.49 9.57 29.45
C GLY A 246 -21.89 8.33 30.27
N TYR A 247 -21.24 8.04 31.41
CA TYR A 247 -21.40 6.76 32.12
C TYR A 247 -22.81 6.55 32.68
N ALA A 248 -23.41 7.57 33.31
CA ALA A 248 -24.66 7.39 34.06
C ALA A 248 -25.80 6.79 33.22
N LYS A 249 -25.94 7.23 31.96
CA LYS A 249 -26.91 6.68 31.00
C LYS A 249 -26.49 5.34 30.40
N ASN A 250 -25.19 5.15 30.16
CA ASN A 250 -24.65 3.93 29.56
C ASN A 250 -24.33 2.82 30.58
N LYS A 251 -24.52 3.04 31.89
CA LYS A 251 -24.12 2.12 32.98
C LYS A 251 -24.53 0.67 32.73
N LYS A 252 -25.74 0.44 32.23
CA LYS A 252 -26.24 -0.92 31.93
C LYS A 252 -25.45 -1.60 30.80
N HIS A 253 -25.16 -0.87 29.73
CA HIS A 253 -24.40 -1.37 28.57
C HIS A 253 -22.91 -1.57 28.90
N MET A 254 -22.31 -0.61 29.61
CA MET A 254 -20.95 -0.73 30.11
C MET A 254 -20.78 -1.99 30.97
N LEU A 255 -21.62 -2.19 31.98
CA LEU A 255 -21.53 -3.36 32.85
C LEU A 255 -21.88 -4.68 32.13
N ARG A 256 -22.77 -4.67 31.13
CA ARG A 256 -23.00 -5.82 30.23
C ARG A 256 -21.71 -6.23 29.53
N VAL A 257 -21.02 -5.26 28.93
CA VAL A 257 -19.77 -5.48 28.19
C VAL A 257 -18.67 -6.00 29.12
N ILE A 258 -18.49 -5.41 30.32
CA ILE A 258 -17.53 -5.91 31.33
C ILE A 258 -17.87 -7.34 31.79
N ARG A 259 -19.15 -7.67 32.02
CA ARG A 259 -19.55 -9.06 32.33
C ARG A 259 -19.28 -10.03 31.19
N ASN A 260 -19.43 -9.61 29.93
CA ASN A 260 -19.06 -10.44 28.76
C ASN A 260 -17.54 -10.63 28.63
N HIS A 261 -16.74 -9.58 28.87
CA HIS A 261 -15.28 -9.70 28.97
C HIS A 261 -14.91 -10.71 30.08
N ARG A 262 -15.54 -10.64 31.27
CA ARG A 262 -15.32 -11.58 32.37
C ARG A 262 -15.72 -13.02 32.00
N ARG A 263 -16.86 -13.22 31.34
CA ARG A 263 -17.31 -14.55 30.86
C ARG A 263 -16.30 -15.19 29.92
N ALA A 264 -15.67 -14.42 29.04
CA ALA A 264 -14.60 -14.92 28.18
C ALA A 264 -13.36 -15.36 28.99
N ALA A 265 -12.99 -14.64 30.06
CA ALA A 265 -11.88 -15.02 30.94
C ALA A 265 -12.13 -16.35 31.71
N TYR A 266 -13.39 -16.70 31.94
CA TYR A 266 -13.83 -17.97 32.53
C TYR A 266 -14.17 -19.05 31.49
N ASN A 267 -14.06 -18.76 30.18
CA ASN A 267 -14.50 -19.63 29.09
C ASN A 267 -15.95 -20.12 29.28
N ALA A 268 -16.85 -19.17 29.62
CA ALA A 268 -18.25 -19.48 29.90
C ALA A 268 -18.98 -20.05 28.67
N PRO A 269 -20.01 -20.91 28.87
CA PRO A 269 -20.88 -21.40 27.81
C PRO A 269 -21.52 -20.27 26.98
N SER A 270 -21.81 -20.55 25.71
CA SER A 270 -22.38 -19.58 24.77
C SER A 270 -23.69 -18.93 25.26
N GLY A 271 -24.52 -19.68 25.99
CA GLY A 271 -25.79 -19.20 26.55
C GLY A 271 -25.67 -18.18 27.69
N ASP A 272 -24.48 -18.02 28.29
CA ASP A 272 -24.28 -17.12 29.42
C ASP A 272 -24.05 -15.67 28.97
N TYR A 273 -23.60 -15.44 27.74
CA TYR A 273 -23.24 -14.11 27.23
C TYR A 273 -24.48 -13.22 27.01
N GLU A 274 -24.40 -11.98 27.47
CA GLU A 274 -25.50 -11.02 27.34
C GLU A 274 -25.46 -10.30 25.99
N SER A 275 -26.50 -10.49 25.17
CA SER A 275 -26.74 -9.73 23.94
C SER A 275 -25.63 -9.84 22.88
N LEU A 276 -25.02 -11.02 22.73
CA LEU A 276 -24.09 -11.32 21.63
C LEU A 276 -24.73 -12.30 20.65
N THR A 277 -24.67 -12.03 19.35
CA THR A 277 -25.12 -12.95 18.30
C THR A 277 -24.02 -13.96 17.94
N ILE A 278 -22.75 -13.53 17.99
CA ILE A 278 -21.58 -14.39 17.77
C ILE A 278 -20.85 -14.57 19.11
N THR A 279 -20.68 -15.82 19.53
CA THR A 279 -19.99 -16.15 20.79
C THR A 279 -18.48 -15.89 20.67
N PRO A 280 -17.83 -15.25 21.66
CA PRO A 280 -16.38 -15.04 21.67
C PRO A 280 -15.59 -16.32 21.99
N VAL A 281 -14.30 -16.32 21.67
CA VAL A 281 -13.36 -17.37 22.11
C VAL A 281 -12.94 -17.12 23.56
N GLY A 282 -13.26 -18.04 24.48
CA GLY A 282 -12.82 -17.93 25.88
C GLY A 282 -11.41 -18.48 26.12
N ILE A 283 -10.84 -18.17 27.29
CA ILE A 283 -9.52 -18.70 27.70
C ILE A 283 -9.67 -20.17 28.09
N ASN A 284 -9.31 -21.09 27.19
CA ASN A 284 -9.44 -22.52 27.45
C ASN A 284 -8.52 -22.97 28.62
N PRO A 285 -9.06 -23.41 29.76
CA PRO A 285 -8.26 -23.74 30.94
C PRO A 285 -7.40 -25.01 30.77
N ALA A 286 -7.69 -25.85 29.77
CA ALA A 286 -6.89 -27.04 29.49
C ALA A 286 -5.52 -26.72 28.85
N PHE A 287 -5.38 -25.53 28.26
CA PHE A 287 -4.18 -25.11 27.53
C PHE A 287 -3.54 -23.83 28.09
N CYS A 288 -4.17 -23.16 29.07
CA CYS A 288 -3.59 -21.98 29.71
C CYS A 288 -2.70 -22.37 30.90
N PRO A 289 -1.46 -21.86 31.01
CA PRO A 289 -0.69 -21.95 32.25
C PRO A 289 -1.49 -21.41 33.44
N SER A 290 -1.54 -22.17 34.53
CA SER A 290 -2.45 -21.93 35.66
C SER A 290 -2.27 -20.55 36.32
N TYR A 291 -1.04 -20.03 36.34
CA TYR A 291 -0.74 -18.70 36.88
C TYR A 291 -1.30 -17.57 36.00
N LEU A 292 -1.23 -17.71 34.67
CA LEU A 292 -1.81 -16.75 33.71
C LEU A 292 -3.33 -16.79 33.74
N LEU A 293 -3.93 -17.98 33.78
CA LEU A 293 -5.38 -18.16 33.87
C LEU A 293 -5.93 -17.52 35.15
N LYS A 294 -5.30 -17.82 36.29
CA LYS A 294 -5.68 -17.27 37.59
C LYS A 294 -5.58 -15.75 37.60
N ALA A 295 -4.49 -15.19 37.06
CA ALA A 295 -4.32 -13.74 36.98
C ALA A 295 -5.41 -13.08 36.11
N ALA A 296 -5.67 -13.62 34.92
CA ALA A 296 -6.71 -13.12 34.02
C ALA A 296 -8.11 -13.13 34.67
N GLN A 297 -8.41 -14.14 35.50
CA GLN A 297 -9.66 -14.26 36.24
C GLN A 297 -9.74 -13.29 37.43
N GLU A 298 -8.66 -13.14 38.20
CA GLU A 298 -8.56 -12.17 39.30
C GLU A 298 -8.76 -10.73 38.82
N ASP A 299 -8.09 -10.33 37.73
CA ASP A 299 -8.25 -9.00 37.16
C ASP A 299 -9.69 -8.80 36.64
N ALA A 300 -10.29 -9.83 36.02
CA ALA A 300 -11.66 -9.80 35.51
C ALA A 300 -12.72 -9.64 36.62
N ASP A 301 -12.53 -10.30 37.76
CA ASP A 301 -13.35 -10.13 38.95
C ASP A 301 -13.21 -8.71 39.52
N LEU A 302 -11.96 -8.24 39.69
CA LEU A 302 -11.65 -6.93 40.25
C LEU A 302 -12.21 -5.78 39.39
N ALA A 303 -12.07 -5.87 38.07
CA ALA A 303 -12.60 -4.88 37.13
C ALA A 303 -14.13 -4.76 37.21
N LEU A 304 -14.83 -5.88 37.38
CA LEU A 304 -16.28 -5.89 37.55
C LEU A 304 -16.70 -5.34 38.93
N GLU A 305 -16.08 -5.81 40.02
CA GLU A 305 -16.40 -5.37 41.39
C GLU A 305 -16.25 -3.83 41.54
N LEU A 306 -15.10 -3.30 41.13
CA LEU A 306 -14.82 -1.87 41.20
C LEU A 306 -15.74 -1.08 40.25
N GLY A 307 -16.01 -1.60 39.05
CA GLY A 307 -16.90 -0.99 38.07
C GLY A 307 -18.35 -0.87 38.52
N GLU A 308 -18.89 -1.88 39.21
CA GLU A 308 -20.24 -1.84 39.77
C GLU A 308 -20.36 -0.81 40.90
N LYS A 309 -19.32 -0.71 41.73
CA LYS A 309 -19.23 0.14 42.92
C LYS A 309 -18.93 1.61 42.63
N HIS A 310 -18.04 1.90 41.67
CA HIS A 310 -17.50 3.24 41.40
C HIS A 310 -17.82 3.75 39.98
N GLY A 311 -18.19 2.87 39.05
CA GLY A 311 -18.22 3.18 37.63
C GLY A 311 -16.83 3.18 37.00
N PHE A 312 -16.72 3.68 35.78
CA PHE A 312 -15.46 3.71 35.03
C PHE A 312 -15.11 5.13 34.59
N ARG A 313 -13.83 5.47 34.63
CA ARG A 313 -13.32 6.77 34.18
C ARG A 313 -13.22 6.86 32.65
N ASN A 314 -13.20 5.73 31.95
CA ASN A 314 -12.93 5.63 30.51
C ASN A 314 -13.96 4.72 29.85
N ALA A 315 -14.50 5.15 28.70
CA ALA A 315 -15.48 4.36 27.94
C ALA A 315 -14.87 3.24 27.09
N GLN A 316 -13.58 3.37 26.78
CA GLN A 316 -12.72 2.40 26.07
C GLN A 316 -11.32 2.52 26.69
N VAL A 317 -10.61 1.41 26.88
CA VAL A 317 -9.27 1.40 27.51
C VAL A 317 -8.17 0.76 26.65
N THR A 318 -8.53 -0.20 25.79
CA THR A 318 -7.58 -1.02 25.02
C THR A 318 -7.92 -1.11 23.53
N VAL A 319 -6.86 -1.14 22.72
CA VAL A 319 -6.82 -1.43 21.27
C VAL A 319 -5.49 -2.15 20.96
N ILE A 320 -5.39 -2.90 19.85
CA ILE A 320 -4.06 -3.32 19.34
C ILE A 320 -3.80 -2.55 18.05
N ALA A 321 -2.95 -1.53 18.13
CA ALA A 321 -2.59 -0.66 17.00
C ALA A 321 -1.33 -1.17 16.26
N PRO A 322 -1.07 -0.72 15.01
CA PRO A 322 0.16 -1.06 14.30
C PRO A 322 1.38 -0.49 15.01
N THR A 323 2.37 -1.33 15.30
CA THR A 323 3.60 -0.89 15.98
C THR A 323 4.80 -0.80 15.03
N GLY A 324 4.58 -0.55 13.74
CA GLY A 324 5.64 -0.64 12.72
C GLY A 324 6.86 0.27 12.94
N THR A 325 6.64 1.53 13.37
CA THR A 325 7.74 2.46 13.69
C THR A 325 8.22 2.28 15.12
N ILE A 326 7.31 2.27 16.10
CA ILE A 326 7.66 2.22 17.53
C ILE A 326 8.25 0.85 17.94
N GLY A 327 7.87 -0.24 17.28
CA GLY A 327 8.41 -1.58 17.54
C GLY A 327 9.91 -1.65 17.23
N LEU A 328 10.36 -0.97 16.17
CA LEU A 328 11.79 -0.83 15.87
C LEU A 328 12.54 0.01 16.91
N VAL A 329 11.87 0.98 17.54
CA VAL A 329 12.43 1.81 18.64
C VAL A 329 12.45 1.05 19.98
N MET A 330 11.57 0.07 20.15
CA MET A 330 11.44 -0.76 21.36
C MET A 330 12.19 -2.10 21.29
N ASP A 331 13.00 -2.33 20.24
CA ASP A 331 13.66 -3.60 19.92
C ASP A 331 12.68 -4.79 19.90
N CYS A 332 11.56 -4.65 19.18
CA CYS A 332 10.61 -5.74 18.95
C CYS A 332 10.99 -6.55 17.71
N ASP A 333 11.19 -7.86 17.89
CA ASP A 333 11.32 -8.84 16.80
C ASP A 333 10.02 -8.93 15.98
N THR A 334 8.86 -8.90 16.63
CA THR A 334 7.52 -8.96 16.02
C THR A 334 6.69 -7.72 16.37
N THR A 335 5.87 -7.25 15.41
CA THR A 335 4.95 -6.13 15.66
C THR A 335 3.71 -6.61 16.41
N GLY A 336 3.03 -5.69 17.12
CA GLY A 336 1.67 -5.87 17.63
C GLY A 336 1.37 -7.26 18.22
N ILE A 337 0.36 -7.89 17.62
CA ILE A 337 -0.06 -9.28 17.85
C ILE A 337 0.44 -10.20 16.71
N GLU A 338 1.27 -9.71 15.78
CA GLU A 338 1.75 -10.51 14.66
C GLU A 338 2.70 -11.65 15.08
N PRO A 339 2.72 -12.77 14.33
CA PRO A 339 3.88 -13.65 14.30
C PRO A 339 5.04 -12.95 13.58
N ASP A 340 6.22 -13.56 13.56
CA ASP A 340 7.30 -13.00 12.74
C ASP A 340 6.96 -13.08 11.25
N PHE A 341 7.34 -12.07 10.48
CA PHE A 341 7.20 -12.03 9.04
C PHE A 341 8.11 -13.08 8.38
N ALA A 342 9.38 -13.12 8.80
CA ALA A 342 10.37 -14.13 8.45
C ALA A 342 11.55 -14.03 9.44
N LEU A 343 12.21 -15.15 9.75
CA LEU A 343 13.32 -15.22 10.70
C LEU A 343 14.50 -14.30 10.33
N VAL A 344 14.71 -14.10 9.03
CA VAL A 344 15.56 -13.04 8.49
C VAL A 344 14.76 -12.27 7.43
N LYS A 345 14.74 -10.95 7.54
CA LYS A 345 13.91 -10.05 6.73
C LYS A 345 14.67 -8.80 6.32
N PHE A 346 14.39 -8.32 5.11
CA PHE A 346 15.08 -7.18 4.51
C PHE A 346 14.18 -5.96 4.41
N LYS A 347 14.57 -4.86 5.05
CA LYS A 347 13.86 -3.58 4.99
C LYS A 347 14.52 -2.64 3.98
N LYS A 348 13.74 -2.12 3.02
CA LYS A 348 14.22 -1.11 2.07
C LYS A 348 14.31 0.26 2.74
N LEU A 349 15.39 1.00 2.49
CA LEU A 349 15.58 2.36 3.01
C LEU A 349 15.13 3.41 2.00
N ALA A 350 14.61 4.55 2.47
CA ALA A 350 14.11 5.63 1.61
C ALA A 350 15.20 6.28 0.73
N GLY A 351 16.47 6.20 1.15
CA GLY A 351 17.63 6.63 0.35
C GLY A 351 18.15 5.59 -0.65
N GLY A 352 17.51 4.42 -0.74
CA GLY A 352 18.05 3.23 -1.42
C GLY A 352 18.87 2.34 -0.48
N GLY A 353 19.11 1.10 -0.91
CA GLY A 353 19.73 0.07 -0.08
C GLY A 353 18.75 -0.65 0.85
N TYR A 354 19.26 -1.69 1.52
CA TYR A 354 18.50 -2.58 2.40
C TYR A 354 19.17 -2.71 3.77
N PHE A 355 18.41 -3.17 4.77
CA PHE A 355 18.88 -3.48 6.11
C PHE A 355 18.45 -4.89 6.51
N LYS A 356 19.41 -5.74 6.94
CA LYS A 356 19.17 -7.13 7.38
C LYS A 356 18.68 -7.11 8.84
N ILE A 357 17.45 -7.54 9.06
CA ILE A 357 16.89 -7.75 10.40
C ILE A 357 16.85 -9.26 10.63
N ILE A 358 17.41 -9.72 11.75
CA ILE A 358 17.48 -11.13 12.14
C ILE A 358 16.73 -11.26 13.47
N ASN A 359 15.83 -12.22 13.56
CA ASN A 359 15.09 -12.55 14.77
C ASN A 359 16.05 -12.94 15.91
N GLN A 360 15.92 -12.32 17.08
CA GLN A 360 16.74 -12.60 18.28
C GLN A 360 16.08 -13.61 19.25
N SER A 361 14.87 -14.06 18.95
CA SER A 361 14.05 -14.95 19.76
C SER A 361 14.36 -16.44 19.55
N VAL A 362 14.81 -16.85 18.35
CA VAL A 362 15.17 -18.25 18.00
C VAL A 362 16.08 -18.94 19.05
N PRO A 363 17.19 -18.35 19.51
CA PRO A 363 18.10 -19.03 20.46
C PRO A 363 17.42 -19.38 21.79
N TYR A 364 16.51 -18.52 22.26
CA TYR A 364 15.78 -18.75 23.52
C TYR A 364 14.69 -19.82 23.37
N GLY A 365 14.00 -19.85 22.22
CA GLY A 365 13.06 -20.93 21.90
C GLY A 365 13.76 -22.29 21.85
N LEU A 366 14.92 -22.37 21.18
CA LEU A 366 15.73 -23.60 21.16
C LEU A 366 16.22 -24.01 22.57
N LYS A 367 16.64 -23.04 23.40
CA LYS A 367 16.98 -23.29 24.82
C LYS A 367 15.78 -23.87 25.59
N LYS A 368 14.57 -23.34 25.38
CA LYS A 368 13.33 -23.83 26.02
C LYS A 368 12.98 -25.27 25.61
N LEU A 369 13.23 -25.60 24.34
CA LEU A 369 13.02 -26.94 23.76
C LEU A 369 14.12 -27.96 24.15
N GLY A 370 15.14 -27.53 24.91
CA GLY A 370 16.16 -28.40 25.49
C GLY A 370 17.38 -28.66 24.61
N TYR A 371 17.64 -27.83 23.59
CA TYR A 371 18.86 -27.91 22.80
C TYR A 371 20.08 -27.37 23.57
N SER A 372 21.24 -28.00 23.37
CA SER A 372 22.51 -27.56 23.97
C SER A 372 23.07 -26.31 23.27
N THR A 373 23.96 -25.57 23.94
CA THR A 373 24.57 -24.34 23.39
C THR A 373 25.20 -24.54 22.01
N SER A 374 25.87 -25.68 21.78
CA SER A 374 26.51 -26.01 20.49
C SER A 374 25.50 -26.35 19.39
N GLU A 375 24.37 -27.00 19.73
CA GLU A 375 23.30 -27.25 18.77
C GLU A 375 22.59 -25.94 18.41
N ILE A 376 22.32 -25.08 19.40
CA ILE A 376 21.75 -23.75 19.21
C ILE A 376 22.63 -22.91 18.29
N GLU A 377 23.94 -22.85 18.54
CA GLU A 377 24.89 -22.10 17.71
C GLU A 377 24.90 -22.62 16.27
N ALA A 378 24.89 -23.93 16.06
CA ALA A 378 24.85 -24.53 14.72
C ALA A 378 23.53 -24.20 13.97
N ILE A 379 22.38 -24.26 14.64
CA ILE A 379 21.07 -23.92 14.04
C ILE A 379 21.00 -22.42 13.71
N VAL A 380 21.46 -21.56 14.62
CA VAL A 380 21.46 -20.11 14.44
C VAL A 380 22.39 -19.71 13.30
N ASN A 381 23.61 -20.27 13.23
CA ASN A 381 24.56 -19.98 12.17
C ASN A 381 24.11 -20.52 10.80
N TYR A 382 23.41 -21.66 10.76
CA TYR A 382 22.77 -22.17 9.53
C TYR A 382 21.74 -21.16 8.97
N CYS A 383 20.89 -20.60 9.83
CA CYS A 383 19.86 -19.64 9.43
C CYS A 383 20.44 -18.24 9.11
N LYS A 384 21.28 -17.69 10.00
CA LYS A 384 21.81 -16.31 9.92
C LYS A 384 23.01 -16.15 8.99
N GLY A 385 23.79 -17.22 8.81
CA GLY A 385 25.12 -17.22 8.21
C GLY A 385 26.24 -17.01 9.23
N HIS A 386 27.39 -17.62 8.97
CA HIS A 386 28.62 -17.51 9.76
C HIS A 386 29.33 -16.15 9.60
N ALA A 387 28.98 -15.36 8.58
CA ALA A 387 29.59 -14.07 8.24
C ALA A 387 31.13 -14.09 8.07
N THR A 388 31.71 -15.24 7.70
CA THR A 388 33.15 -15.42 7.43
C THR A 388 33.37 -16.48 6.36
N LEU A 389 34.48 -16.39 5.60
CA LEU A 389 34.91 -17.42 4.65
C LEU A 389 35.65 -18.57 5.35
N ASN A 390 36.01 -18.41 6.62
CA ASN A 390 36.70 -19.44 7.38
C ASN A 390 35.75 -20.61 7.68
N GLY A 391 36.05 -21.77 7.11
CA GLY A 391 35.18 -22.95 7.13
C GLY A 391 34.16 -23.03 5.99
N ALA A 392 34.09 -22.01 5.12
CA ALA A 392 33.17 -22.02 3.99
C ALA A 392 33.52 -23.11 2.95
N PRO A 393 32.51 -23.81 2.41
CA PRO A 393 32.72 -24.84 1.41
C PRO A 393 33.15 -24.23 0.07
N VAL A 394 34.19 -24.79 -0.53
CA VAL A 394 34.75 -24.44 -1.86
C VAL A 394 35.31 -23.02 -1.98
N ILE A 395 34.52 -21.97 -1.78
CA ILE A 395 34.95 -20.57 -1.85
C ILE A 395 35.39 -20.14 -0.44
N ASN A 396 36.69 -20.14 -0.20
CA ASN A 396 37.25 -19.77 1.10
C ASN A 396 38.62 -19.10 0.97
N THR A 397 39.17 -18.68 2.11
CA THR A 397 40.46 -17.98 2.22
C THR A 397 41.61 -18.68 1.50
N GLN A 398 41.62 -20.01 1.40
CA GLN A 398 42.68 -20.76 0.71
C GLN A 398 42.47 -20.78 -0.81
N THR A 399 41.27 -21.16 -1.28
CA THR A 399 40.99 -21.26 -2.72
C THR A 399 40.99 -19.90 -3.42
N LEU A 400 40.67 -18.81 -2.71
CA LEU A 400 40.80 -17.46 -3.25
C LEU A 400 42.26 -17.00 -3.37
N LYS A 401 43.15 -17.40 -2.45
CA LYS A 401 44.60 -17.14 -2.57
C LYS A 401 45.19 -17.83 -3.79
N GLU A 402 44.78 -19.08 -4.04
CA GLU A 402 45.17 -19.84 -5.24
C GLU A 402 44.69 -19.17 -6.54
N LYS A 403 43.57 -18.43 -6.49
CA LYS A 403 43.07 -17.57 -7.58
C LYS A 403 43.60 -16.12 -7.55
N GLY A 404 44.68 -15.84 -6.80
CA GLY A 404 45.40 -14.56 -6.85
C GLY A 404 44.93 -13.48 -5.86
N PHE A 405 44.06 -13.80 -4.89
CA PHE A 405 43.67 -12.84 -3.85
C PHE A 405 44.79 -12.63 -2.83
N THR A 406 45.11 -11.35 -2.55
CA THR A 406 46.08 -10.97 -1.52
C THR A 406 45.43 -10.93 -0.13
N ASN A 407 46.23 -11.02 0.94
CA ASN A 407 45.72 -10.92 2.32
C ASN A 407 44.94 -9.61 2.57
N GLU A 408 45.45 -8.47 2.08
CA GLU A 408 44.78 -7.16 2.22
C GLU A 408 43.38 -7.13 1.58
N ILE A 409 43.21 -7.81 0.43
CA ILE A 409 41.90 -7.91 -0.24
C ILE A 409 40.98 -8.88 0.52
N LEU A 410 41.51 -9.99 1.04
CA LEU A 410 40.73 -10.94 1.83
C LEU A 410 40.26 -10.35 3.16
N GLU A 411 41.06 -9.49 3.80
CA GLU A 411 40.65 -8.72 4.98
C GLU A 411 39.49 -7.75 4.67
N LYS A 412 39.50 -7.09 3.50
CA LYS A 412 38.37 -6.25 3.04
C LYS A 412 37.12 -7.07 2.72
N VAL A 413 37.30 -8.26 2.13
CA VAL A 413 36.19 -9.20 1.90
C VAL A 413 35.59 -9.61 3.25
N GLU A 414 36.37 -10.20 4.16
CA GLU A 414 35.93 -10.61 5.50
C GLU A 414 35.22 -9.48 6.27
N ALA A 415 35.78 -8.27 6.29
CA ALA A 415 35.16 -7.11 6.95
C ALA A 415 33.79 -6.72 6.36
N SER A 416 33.49 -7.10 5.11
CA SER A 416 32.21 -6.81 4.45
C SER A 416 31.14 -7.89 4.61
N LEU A 417 31.52 -9.15 4.91
CA LEU A 417 30.59 -10.29 4.98
C LEU A 417 29.48 -10.15 6.05
N PRO A 418 29.71 -9.55 7.25
CA PRO A 418 28.64 -9.34 8.22
C PRO A 418 27.49 -8.43 7.73
N LEU A 419 27.74 -7.62 6.71
CA LEU A 419 26.76 -6.74 6.07
C LEU A 419 26.30 -7.27 4.70
N ALA A 420 26.88 -8.38 4.23
CA ALA A 420 26.55 -8.96 2.93
C ALA A 420 25.22 -9.74 3.00
N PHE A 421 24.31 -9.39 2.10
CA PHE A 421 23.04 -10.09 1.91
C PHE A 421 23.22 -11.36 1.09
N ASP A 422 24.07 -11.26 0.07
CA ASP A 422 24.53 -12.31 -0.84
C ASP A 422 26.06 -12.18 -0.92
N ILE A 423 26.78 -13.29 -0.99
CA ILE A 423 28.24 -13.34 -1.05
C ILE A 423 28.82 -12.48 -2.20
N ASN A 424 28.14 -12.39 -3.35
CA ASN A 424 28.55 -11.56 -4.48
C ASN A 424 28.63 -10.07 -4.13
N PHE A 425 27.90 -9.58 -3.11
CA PHE A 425 28.06 -8.20 -2.64
C PHE A 425 29.42 -7.97 -1.96
N ALA A 426 30.08 -8.99 -1.42
CA ALA A 426 31.46 -8.85 -0.95
C ALA A 426 32.48 -8.87 -2.11
N PHE A 427 32.17 -9.59 -3.19
CA PHE A 427 33.04 -9.78 -4.37
C PHE A 427 32.74 -8.79 -5.52
N ASN A 428 32.67 -7.51 -5.21
CA ASN A 428 32.35 -6.45 -6.19
C ASN A 428 33.50 -5.43 -6.40
N LYS A 429 33.46 -4.68 -7.51
CA LYS A 429 34.49 -3.70 -7.91
C LYS A 429 34.71 -2.54 -6.92
N PHE A 430 33.70 -2.15 -6.16
CA PHE A 430 33.78 -1.08 -5.16
C PHE A 430 34.47 -1.56 -3.88
N ASN A 431 34.27 -2.83 -3.48
CA ASN A 431 34.93 -3.41 -2.31
C ASN A 431 36.38 -3.83 -2.60
N LEU A 432 36.60 -4.47 -3.76
CA LEU A 432 37.90 -5.02 -4.16
C LEU A 432 38.82 -3.97 -4.83
N GLY A 433 38.22 -2.96 -5.47
CA GLY A 433 38.92 -1.91 -6.22
C GLY A 433 39.28 -2.32 -7.66
N GLU A 434 39.02 -1.44 -8.62
CA GLU A 434 39.28 -1.70 -10.05
C GLU A 434 40.76 -2.05 -10.34
N ASN A 435 41.71 -1.46 -9.61
CA ASN A 435 43.13 -1.76 -9.77
C ASN A 435 43.47 -3.24 -9.53
N PHE A 436 42.84 -3.87 -8.53
CA PHE A 436 43.04 -5.29 -8.23
C PHE A 436 42.42 -6.17 -9.32
N LEU A 437 41.19 -5.87 -9.74
CA LEU A 437 40.52 -6.60 -10.83
C LEU A 437 41.34 -6.57 -12.12
N ILE A 438 41.87 -5.40 -12.51
CA ILE A 438 42.62 -5.23 -13.76
C ILE A 438 44.04 -5.81 -13.65
N LYS A 439 44.80 -5.48 -12.59
CA LYS A 439 46.25 -5.79 -12.53
C LYS A 439 46.57 -7.15 -11.94
N ASN A 440 45.75 -7.65 -11.01
CA ASN A 440 46.01 -8.92 -10.31
C ASN A 440 45.17 -10.06 -10.92
N LEU A 441 43.90 -9.80 -11.23
CA LEU A 441 43.01 -10.81 -11.81
C LEU A 441 42.93 -10.76 -13.35
N GLY A 442 43.49 -9.73 -13.99
CA GLY A 442 43.51 -9.61 -15.46
C GLY A 442 42.16 -9.29 -16.11
N ILE A 443 41.16 -8.85 -15.32
CA ILE A 443 39.79 -8.65 -15.79
C ILE A 443 39.67 -7.26 -16.43
N ALA A 444 39.31 -7.23 -17.71
CA ALA A 444 39.14 -5.99 -18.47
C ALA A 444 37.98 -5.14 -17.93
N ARG A 445 38.09 -3.80 -18.08
CA ARG A 445 37.16 -2.84 -17.48
C ARG A 445 35.74 -2.95 -18.05
N GLU A 446 35.64 -3.39 -19.28
CA GLU A 446 34.40 -3.60 -20.01
C GLU A 446 33.64 -4.81 -19.44
N VAL A 447 34.35 -5.83 -18.96
CA VAL A 447 33.79 -7.09 -18.45
C VAL A 447 33.15 -6.89 -17.08
N PHE A 448 33.88 -6.31 -16.10
CA PHE A 448 33.32 -6.11 -14.75
C PHE A 448 32.34 -4.92 -14.63
N ASN A 449 32.15 -4.16 -15.71
CA ASN A 449 31.09 -3.15 -15.82
C ASN A 449 29.85 -3.66 -16.56
N ALA A 450 29.87 -4.87 -17.11
CA ALA A 450 28.72 -5.46 -17.78
C ALA A 450 27.55 -5.68 -16.78
N PRO A 451 26.29 -5.42 -17.17
CA PRO A 451 25.13 -5.81 -16.38
C PRO A 451 25.16 -7.32 -16.09
N GLY A 452 24.83 -7.73 -14.86
CA GLY A 452 24.79 -9.14 -14.46
C GLY A 452 26.14 -9.83 -14.23
N PHE A 453 27.27 -9.11 -14.29
CA PHE A 453 28.59 -9.69 -14.02
C PHE A 453 28.73 -10.22 -12.57
N SER A 454 28.95 -11.52 -12.41
CA SER A 454 29.46 -12.13 -11.17
C SER A 454 30.97 -12.38 -11.27
N LEU A 455 31.72 -11.84 -10.30
CA LEU A 455 33.16 -12.08 -10.20
C LEU A 455 33.48 -13.54 -9.86
N LEU A 456 32.67 -14.18 -9.01
CA LEU A 456 32.90 -15.56 -8.60
C LEU A 456 32.70 -16.53 -9.77
N GLU A 457 31.64 -16.33 -10.57
CA GLU A 457 31.43 -17.10 -11.80
C GLU A 457 32.56 -16.86 -12.82
N HIS A 458 33.01 -15.61 -12.99
CA HIS A 458 34.14 -15.28 -13.89
C HIS A 458 35.46 -15.91 -13.45
N LEU A 459 35.67 -16.08 -12.14
CA LEU A 459 36.81 -16.80 -11.56
C LEU A 459 36.71 -18.33 -11.71
N GLY A 460 35.64 -18.84 -12.34
CA GLY A 460 35.43 -20.24 -12.64
C GLY A 460 34.81 -21.05 -11.49
N PHE A 461 34.15 -20.40 -10.53
CA PHE A 461 33.27 -21.10 -9.60
C PHE A 461 31.90 -21.32 -10.26
N THR A 462 31.32 -22.50 -10.09
CA THR A 462 29.96 -22.79 -10.55
C THR A 462 28.92 -22.10 -9.66
N LYS A 463 27.72 -21.86 -10.19
CA LYS A 463 26.59 -21.31 -9.41
C LYS A 463 26.27 -22.13 -8.17
N GLU A 464 26.42 -23.46 -8.23
CA GLU A 464 26.19 -24.34 -7.08
C GLU A 464 27.25 -24.13 -5.97
N GLU A 465 28.52 -23.91 -6.33
CA GLU A 465 29.59 -23.60 -5.37
C GLU A 465 29.42 -22.20 -4.76
N VAL A 466 29.00 -21.21 -5.57
CA VAL A 466 28.64 -19.87 -5.09
C VAL A 466 27.48 -19.94 -4.10
N ASN A 467 26.43 -20.71 -4.40
CA ASN A 467 25.29 -20.89 -3.50
C ASN A 467 25.70 -21.59 -2.19
N LYS A 468 26.51 -22.65 -2.23
CA LYS A 468 27.00 -23.34 -1.02
C LYS A 468 27.85 -22.42 -0.13
N ALA A 469 28.68 -21.56 -0.73
CA ALA A 469 29.43 -20.57 0.01
C ALA A 469 28.52 -19.45 0.55
N ASN A 470 27.53 -19.01 -0.22
CA ASN A 470 26.51 -18.05 0.21
C ASN A 470 25.70 -18.55 1.41
N ASP A 471 25.23 -19.78 1.37
CA ASP A 471 24.44 -20.38 2.44
C ASP A 471 25.24 -20.48 3.76
N TYR A 472 26.55 -20.75 3.66
CA TYR A 472 27.45 -20.72 4.82
C TYR A 472 27.68 -19.30 5.34
N VAL A 473 28.01 -18.35 4.46
CA VAL A 473 28.41 -16.98 4.84
C VAL A 473 27.20 -16.13 5.25
N CYS A 474 26.19 -16.07 4.40
CA CYS A 474 25.03 -15.19 4.51
C CYS A 474 23.80 -15.88 5.14
N GLY A 475 23.80 -17.21 5.21
CA GLY A 475 22.75 -18.02 5.84
C GLY A 475 21.67 -18.50 4.87
N THR A 476 21.03 -19.61 5.20
CA THR A 476 19.87 -20.14 4.45
C THR A 476 18.58 -19.35 4.69
N MET A 477 18.58 -18.46 5.70
CA MET A 477 17.46 -17.65 6.20
C MET A 477 16.29 -18.48 6.79
N THR A 478 16.40 -19.81 6.87
CA THR A 478 15.39 -20.72 7.43
C THR A 478 16.02 -21.66 8.47
N VAL A 479 15.17 -22.27 9.30
CA VAL A 479 15.55 -23.37 10.20
C VAL A 479 15.17 -24.75 9.65
N GLU A 480 14.44 -24.81 8.53
CA GLU A 480 14.14 -26.08 7.85
C GLU A 480 15.44 -26.75 7.37
N ASN A 481 15.63 -28.02 7.72
CA ASN A 481 16.87 -28.78 7.49
C ASN A 481 18.12 -28.24 8.22
N ALA A 482 17.96 -27.34 9.20
CA ALA A 482 19.06 -26.94 10.07
C ALA A 482 19.63 -28.16 10.83
N PRO A 483 20.96 -28.23 11.04
CA PRO A 483 21.57 -29.34 11.76
C PRO A 483 21.00 -29.47 13.17
N PHE A 484 20.85 -30.70 13.66
CA PHE A 484 20.29 -31.06 14.98
C PHE A 484 18.80 -30.75 15.22
N LEU A 485 18.20 -29.77 14.54
CA LEU A 485 16.80 -29.38 14.78
C LEU A 485 15.83 -30.48 14.35
N LYS A 486 14.96 -30.89 15.27
CA LYS A 486 13.96 -31.95 15.06
C LYS A 486 12.74 -31.36 14.36
N GLU A 487 12.20 -32.03 13.35
CA GLU A 487 11.01 -31.59 12.58
C GLU A 487 9.81 -31.26 13.48
N LYS A 488 9.61 -32.02 14.57
CA LYS A 488 8.54 -31.79 15.56
C LYS A 488 8.59 -30.41 16.23
N ASP A 489 9.75 -29.74 16.19
CA ASP A 489 10.00 -28.45 16.81
C ASP A 489 9.93 -27.30 15.78
N TYR A 490 9.83 -27.59 14.48
CA TYR A 490 9.67 -26.58 13.41
C TYR A 490 8.46 -25.63 13.64
N PRO A 491 7.28 -26.09 14.11
CA PRO A 491 6.11 -25.21 14.29
C PRO A 491 6.32 -24.04 15.27
N VAL A 492 7.35 -24.08 16.12
CA VAL A 492 7.73 -22.97 17.02
C VAL A 492 8.31 -21.77 16.24
N PHE A 493 8.89 -22.03 15.06
CA PHE A 493 9.63 -21.05 14.26
C PHE A 493 8.94 -20.70 12.94
N ASP A 494 7.73 -21.25 12.70
CA ASP A 494 6.92 -20.89 11.54
C ASP A 494 6.57 -19.40 11.56
N CYS A 495 6.74 -18.74 10.42
CA CYS A 495 6.54 -17.31 10.22
C CYS A 495 5.32 -17.04 9.33
N ALA A 496 4.87 -15.79 9.25
CA ALA A 496 3.77 -15.37 8.39
C ALA A 496 4.01 -15.68 6.90
N ASN A 497 5.27 -15.64 6.46
CA ASN A 497 5.70 -15.96 5.11
C ASN A 497 6.83 -17.01 5.12
N LYS A 498 7.05 -17.63 3.96
CA LYS A 498 8.16 -18.57 3.73
C LYS A 498 9.50 -17.86 3.98
N CYS A 499 10.36 -18.51 4.76
CA CYS A 499 11.65 -17.99 5.17
C CYS A 499 12.75 -18.32 4.16
N GLY A 500 13.31 -17.30 3.48
CA GLY A 500 14.37 -17.49 2.50
C GLY A 500 13.95 -18.30 1.27
N LYS A 501 14.96 -18.75 0.50
CA LYS A 501 14.77 -19.55 -0.72
C LYS A 501 14.31 -20.98 -0.44
N TYR A 502 14.75 -21.55 0.68
CA TYR A 502 14.57 -22.97 0.99
C TYR A 502 13.38 -23.26 1.90
N GLY A 503 12.82 -22.23 2.54
CA GLY A 503 11.64 -22.37 3.41
C GLY A 503 10.39 -22.74 2.63
N LYS A 504 9.69 -23.76 3.11
CA LYS A 504 8.41 -24.24 2.57
C LYS A 504 7.26 -23.98 3.53
N ARG A 505 7.57 -23.88 4.84
CA ARG A 505 6.59 -23.66 5.90
C ARG A 505 6.26 -22.17 6.07
N PHE A 506 5.01 -21.90 6.40
CA PHE A 506 4.47 -20.60 6.77
C PHE A 506 3.16 -20.82 7.55
N LEU A 507 2.74 -19.81 8.33
CA LEU A 507 1.49 -19.83 9.09
C LEU A 507 0.28 -19.58 8.17
N SER A 508 -0.82 -20.29 8.40
CA SER A 508 -2.02 -20.14 7.60
C SER A 508 -2.82 -18.89 7.99
N TYR A 509 -3.79 -18.50 7.16
CA TYR A 509 -4.68 -17.38 7.50
C TYR A 509 -5.54 -17.72 8.72
N GLU A 510 -5.91 -18.98 8.90
CA GLU A 510 -6.60 -19.52 10.08
C GLU A 510 -5.73 -19.37 11.33
N SER A 511 -4.44 -19.74 11.29
CA SER A 511 -3.49 -19.55 12.40
C SER A 511 -3.48 -18.11 12.90
N HIS A 512 -3.50 -17.14 11.99
CA HIS A 512 -3.55 -15.72 12.33
C HIS A 512 -4.90 -15.31 12.95
N ILE A 513 -6.02 -15.79 12.38
CA ILE A 513 -7.38 -15.51 12.84
C ILE A 513 -7.63 -16.11 14.22
N HIS A 514 -7.15 -17.33 14.49
CA HIS A 514 -7.24 -17.99 15.80
C HIS A 514 -6.64 -17.14 16.93
N ILE A 515 -5.43 -16.59 16.73
CA ILE A 515 -4.76 -15.74 17.72
C ILE A 515 -5.46 -14.37 17.85
N MET A 516 -5.90 -13.76 16.75
CA MET A 516 -6.71 -12.54 16.80
C MET A 516 -8.03 -12.75 17.57
N ALA A 517 -8.71 -13.86 17.32
CA ALA A 517 -9.97 -14.22 17.97
C ALA A 517 -9.81 -14.55 19.47
N ALA A 518 -8.65 -15.05 19.88
CA ALA A 518 -8.34 -15.25 21.30
C ALA A 518 -8.09 -13.93 22.06
N ALA A 519 -7.50 -12.92 21.41
CA ALA A 519 -7.31 -11.60 22.00
C ALA A 519 -8.57 -10.72 21.95
N GLN A 520 -9.34 -10.78 20.87
CA GLN A 520 -10.44 -9.86 20.57
C GLN A 520 -11.50 -9.68 21.69
N PRO A 521 -11.90 -10.72 22.45
CA PRO A 521 -12.82 -10.62 23.59
C PRO A 521 -12.26 -9.87 24.78
N PHE A 522 -10.99 -9.47 24.73
CA PHE A 522 -10.30 -8.66 25.73
C PHE A 522 -9.73 -7.38 25.12
N ILE A 523 -10.30 -6.90 24.02
CA ILE A 523 -9.94 -5.60 23.43
C ILE A 523 -11.22 -4.78 23.28
N SER A 524 -11.28 -3.62 23.95
CA SER A 524 -12.47 -2.77 23.95
C SER A 524 -12.73 -2.13 22.57
N GLY A 525 -11.67 -1.64 21.91
CA GLY A 525 -11.68 -1.36 20.48
C GLY A 525 -11.54 -2.63 19.66
N ALA A 526 -10.65 -2.64 18.67
CA ALA A 526 -10.37 -3.75 17.76
C ALA A 526 -8.85 -3.99 17.62
N ILE A 527 -8.49 -4.88 16.70
CA ILE A 527 -7.13 -5.34 16.44
C ILE A 527 -6.74 -4.94 15.01
N SER A 528 -5.80 -4.01 14.88
CA SER A 528 -5.16 -3.69 13.61
C SER A 528 -4.00 -4.66 13.37
N LYS A 529 -4.35 -5.84 12.88
CA LYS A 529 -3.40 -6.83 12.37
C LYS A 529 -3.69 -7.11 10.91
N THR A 530 -2.65 -7.09 10.10
CA THR A 530 -2.70 -7.63 8.74
C THR A 530 -2.45 -9.14 8.78
N ILE A 531 -3.25 -9.88 8.02
CA ILE A 531 -3.00 -11.29 7.73
C ILE A 531 -2.30 -11.36 6.38
N ASN A 532 -1.06 -11.82 6.37
CA ASN A 532 -0.35 -12.09 5.12
C ASN A 532 -0.81 -13.42 4.56
N LEU A 533 -0.96 -13.48 3.23
CA LEU A 533 -1.20 -14.70 2.46
C LEU A 533 -0.14 -14.78 1.36
N PRO A 534 0.34 -15.98 1.02
CA PRO A 534 1.31 -16.16 -0.04
C PRO A 534 0.69 -15.83 -1.42
N GLU A 535 1.53 -15.62 -2.43
CA GLU A 535 1.08 -15.21 -3.77
C GLU A 535 0.08 -16.20 -4.39
N GLU A 536 0.28 -17.51 -4.16
CA GLU A 536 -0.60 -18.58 -4.63
C GLU A 536 -2.00 -18.63 -3.99
N ALA A 537 -2.27 -17.85 -2.94
CA ALA A 537 -3.58 -17.86 -2.28
C ALA A 537 -4.71 -17.46 -3.23
N THR A 538 -5.84 -18.15 -3.14
CA THR A 538 -6.99 -18.04 -4.04
C THR A 538 -8.02 -17.01 -3.56
N ILE A 539 -8.99 -16.69 -4.41
CA ILE A 539 -10.15 -15.85 -4.03
C ILE A 539 -11.02 -16.58 -2.99
N GLU A 540 -11.01 -17.92 -2.98
CA GLU A 540 -11.71 -18.74 -1.98
C GLU A 540 -11.05 -18.65 -0.61
N ASP A 541 -9.71 -18.59 -0.52
CA ASP A 541 -8.99 -18.37 0.74
C ASP A 541 -9.31 -17.00 1.33
N ILE A 542 -9.44 -15.96 0.50
CA ILE A 542 -9.87 -14.62 0.92
C ILE A 542 -11.32 -14.65 1.46
N LYS A 543 -12.24 -15.34 0.77
CA LYS A 543 -13.62 -15.55 1.25
C LYS A 543 -13.63 -16.24 2.61
N ASN A 544 -12.89 -17.34 2.75
CA ASN A 544 -12.85 -18.14 3.96
C ASN A 544 -12.19 -17.40 5.13
N ALA A 545 -11.11 -16.65 4.90
CA ALA A 545 -10.48 -15.82 5.91
C ALA A 545 -11.45 -14.78 6.51
N TYR A 546 -12.20 -14.05 5.67
CA TYR A 546 -13.22 -13.13 6.18
C TYR A 546 -14.39 -13.86 6.84
N PHE A 547 -14.88 -14.96 6.26
CA PHE A 547 -16.02 -15.69 6.82
C PHE A 547 -15.70 -16.32 8.18
N LEU A 548 -14.49 -16.89 8.35
CA LEU A 548 -13.99 -17.37 9.63
C LEU A 548 -13.86 -16.22 10.64
N SER A 549 -13.32 -15.07 10.23
CA SER A 549 -13.20 -13.89 11.10
C SER A 549 -14.56 -13.44 11.66
N TRP A 550 -15.60 -13.43 10.82
CA TRP A 550 -16.98 -13.19 11.26
C TRP A 550 -17.44 -14.22 12.30
N LYS A 551 -17.31 -15.51 12.00
CA LYS A 551 -17.72 -16.61 12.90
C LYS A 551 -16.95 -16.61 14.23
N MET A 552 -15.74 -16.05 14.26
CA MET A 552 -14.88 -15.99 15.44
C MET A 552 -14.92 -14.67 16.21
N MET A 553 -15.98 -13.85 16.02
CA MET A 553 -16.19 -12.60 16.78
C MET A 553 -15.10 -11.53 16.52
N ILE A 554 -14.33 -11.63 15.43
CA ILE A 554 -13.38 -10.57 15.08
C ILE A 554 -14.14 -9.28 14.73
N LYS A 555 -13.62 -8.12 15.15
CA LYS A 555 -14.26 -6.82 14.85
C LYS A 555 -13.82 -6.26 13.49
N ALA A 556 -12.57 -6.42 13.11
CA ALA A 556 -12.05 -6.02 11.80
C ALA A 556 -10.96 -6.98 11.29
N ASN A 557 -10.87 -7.15 9.98
CA ASN A 557 -9.83 -7.94 9.31
C ASN A 557 -9.30 -7.19 8.08
N ALA A 558 -7.98 -7.02 8.03
CA ALA A 558 -7.23 -6.65 6.84
C ALA A 558 -6.38 -7.84 6.34
N LEU A 559 -6.49 -8.15 5.06
CA LEU A 559 -5.72 -9.20 4.39
C LEU A 559 -4.70 -8.56 3.45
N TYR A 560 -3.54 -9.18 3.31
CA TYR A 560 -2.55 -8.82 2.30
C TYR A 560 -2.05 -10.08 1.61
N ARG A 561 -2.36 -10.26 0.33
CA ARG A 561 -1.78 -11.32 -0.50
C ARG A 561 -0.50 -10.79 -1.16
N ASP A 562 0.58 -11.57 -1.13
CA ASP A 562 1.77 -11.22 -1.90
C ASP A 562 1.43 -11.04 -3.39
N GLY A 563 2.05 -10.03 -4.02
CA GLY A 563 1.71 -9.58 -5.38
C GLY A 563 0.46 -8.68 -5.53
N SER A 564 -0.39 -8.52 -4.51
CA SER A 564 -1.61 -7.67 -4.60
C SER A 564 -1.34 -6.15 -4.59
N LYS A 565 -0.14 -5.72 -4.19
CA LYS A 565 0.31 -4.31 -4.32
C LYS A 565 1.75 -4.24 -4.83
N LEU A 566 2.01 -3.33 -5.77
CA LEU A 566 3.29 -3.16 -6.49
C LEU A 566 4.50 -2.81 -5.63
N SER A 567 4.33 -2.42 -4.35
CA SER A 567 5.42 -2.01 -3.48
C SER A 567 5.28 -2.62 -2.08
N GLN A 568 6.20 -3.52 -1.74
CA GLN A 568 6.28 -4.14 -0.42
C GLN A 568 7.37 -3.48 0.47
N PRO A 569 7.08 -3.17 1.74
CA PRO A 569 8.05 -2.56 2.66
C PRO A 569 9.03 -3.57 3.30
N LEU A 570 8.68 -4.86 3.32
CA LEU A 570 9.47 -5.97 3.84
C LEU A 570 9.46 -7.11 2.82
N ASN A 571 10.57 -7.83 2.69
CA ASN A 571 10.71 -9.01 1.83
C ASN A 571 11.44 -10.13 2.59
N SER A 572 11.05 -11.40 2.37
CA SER A 572 11.65 -12.59 2.98
C SER A 572 12.65 -13.32 2.07
N VAL A 573 12.69 -13.00 0.77
CA VAL A 573 13.58 -13.60 -0.22
C VAL A 573 14.43 -12.52 -0.89
N LEU A 574 15.74 -12.73 -0.92
CA LEU A 574 16.71 -11.79 -1.50
C LEU A 574 16.75 -11.83 -3.04
N GLU A 575 16.43 -12.97 -3.64
CA GLU A 575 16.38 -13.15 -5.10
C GLU A 575 15.32 -12.23 -5.75
N LEU A 576 14.22 -11.92 -5.05
CA LEU A 576 13.24 -10.89 -5.46
C LEU A 576 13.81 -9.46 -5.46
N LEU A 577 14.87 -9.20 -4.68
CA LEU A 577 15.52 -7.88 -4.58
C LEU A 577 16.62 -7.68 -5.64
N ASN A 578 17.17 -8.78 -6.17
CA ASN A 578 18.11 -8.80 -7.30
C ASN A 578 17.43 -9.20 -8.63
N GLY A 579 16.15 -9.63 -8.59
CA GLY A 579 15.35 -10.23 -9.67
C GLY A 579 16.04 -11.31 -10.47
N ILE A 580 16.85 -12.12 -9.79
CA ILE A 580 17.20 -13.45 -10.28
C ILE A 580 15.99 -14.32 -9.95
N GLU A 581 14.97 -14.29 -10.80
CA GLU A 581 13.92 -15.32 -10.78
C GLU A 581 14.57 -16.70 -10.98
N VAL A 582 13.96 -17.73 -10.38
CA VAL A 582 14.31 -19.12 -10.65
C VAL A 582 14.16 -19.38 -12.15
N ASP A 583 15.15 -20.07 -12.72
CA ASP A 583 15.23 -20.27 -14.17
C ASP A 583 14.32 -21.44 -14.59
N ASP A 584 13.01 -21.19 -14.72
CA ASP A 584 11.97 -22.14 -15.20
C ASP A 584 12.16 -22.55 -16.68
N ARG A 585 13.40 -22.57 -17.18
CA ARG A 585 13.74 -22.92 -18.57
C ARG A 585 13.50 -24.39 -18.89
N ASP A 586 13.46 -25.26 -17.89
CA ASP A 586 13.25 -26.69 -18.13
C ASP A 586 11.76 -27.04 -18.26
N GLU A 587 10.86 -26.47 -17.43
CA GLU A 587 9.40 -26.70 -17.58
C GLU A 587 8.82 -26.06 -18.85
N ILE A 588 9.28 -24.85 -19.22
CA ILE A 588 8.83 -24.17 -20.45
C ILE A 588 9.22 -24.96 -21.71
N ARG A 589 10.32 -25.72 -21.66
CA ARG A 589 10.87 -26.43 -22.83
C ARG A 589 10.04 -27.66 -23.23
N GLU A 590 9.35 -28.31 -22.28
CA GLU A 590 8.42 -29.40 -22.59
C GLU A 590 7.09 -28.87 -23.15
N ALA A 591 6.58 -27.76 -22.61
CA ALA A 591 5.31 -27.16 -23.05
C ALA A 591 5.33 -26.70 -24.53
N MET A 592 6.47 -26.21 -25.03
CA MET A 592 6.63 -25.70 -26.39
C MET A 592 6.53 -26.77 -27.52
N ILE A 593 6.40 -28.06 -27.18
CA ILE A 593 6.34 -29.16 -28.17
C ILE A 593 4.91 -29.41 -28.69
N SER A 594 3.88 -28.92 -28.00
CA SER A 594 2.48 -29.04 -28.44
C SER A 594 2.05 -27.89 -29.37
N LYS A 595 1.46 -28.23 -30.52
CA LYS A 595 1.00 -27.27 -31.54
C LYS A 595 -0.48 -26.93 -31.33
N ASP A 596 -0.83 -25.64 -31.33
CA ASP A 596 -1.53 -25.02 -32.48
C ASP A 596 -1.63 -23.49 -32.33
N PRO A 597 -1.53 -22.69 -33.42
CA PRO A 597 -1.58 -21.23 -33.35
C PRO A 597 -2.98 -20.67 -33.64
N VAL A 598 -3.63 -20.08 -32.63
CA VAL A 598 -4.83 -19.23 -32.82
C VAL A 598 -4.39 -17.78 -33.07
N GLN A 599 -4.94 -17.17 -34.12
CA GLN A 599 -4.62 -15.80 -34.54
C GLN A 599 -5.20 -14.75 -33.59
N ILE A 600 -4.44 -13.68 -33.33
CA ILE A 600 -4.90 -12.46 -32.63
C ILE A 600 -4.63 -11.27 -33.56
N ALA A 601 -5.60 -10.36 -33.65
CA ALA A 601 -5.60 -9.26 -34.62
C ALA A 601 -4.74 -8.05 -34.18
N GLU A 602 -4.08 -7.41 -35.15
CA GLU A 602 -3.33 -6.15 -34.95
C GLU A 602 -4.26 -4.92 -34.98
N LYS A 603 -4.03 -3.96 -34.08
CA LYS A 603 -4.59 -2.60 -34.14
C LYS A 603 -3.57 -1.66 -34.80
N VAL A 604 -3.99 -0.92 -35.82
CA VAL A 604 -3.13 -0.02 -36.60
C VAL A 604 -2.84 1.27 -35.84
N ILE A 605 -1.56 1.68 -35.77
CA ILE A 605 -1.13 3.00 -35.30
C ILE A 605 -0.44 3.74 -36.46
N THR A 606 -1.03 4.85 -36.90
CA THR A 606 -0.52 5.65 -38.01
C THR A 606 0.53 6.66 -37.52
N LYS A 607 1.80 6.47 -37.89
CA LYS A 607 2.87 7.46 -37.63
C LYS A 607 2.81 8.61 -38.65
N TYR A 608 2.56 9.82 -38.18
CA TYR A 608 2.85 11.04 -38.95
C TYR A 608 4.35 11.36 -38.86
N ILE A 609 5.02 11.46 -40.01
CA ILE A 609 6.35 12.05 -40.15
C ILE A 609 6.19 13.25 -41.07
N SER A 610 6.37 14.45 -40.53
CA SER A 610 6.13 15.73 -41.20
C SER A 610 7.46 16.40 -41.61
N HIS A 611 7.52 16.89 -42.85
CA HIS A 611 8.66 17.67 -43.35
C HIS A 611 8.45 19.16 -43.09
N ARG A 612 9.53 19.90 -42.78
CA ARG A 612 9.46 21.34 -42.46
C ARG A 612 8.86 22.18 -43.59
N ARG A 613 7.72 22.84 -43.32
CA ARG A 613 7.08 23.84 -44.18
C ARG A 613 7.79 25.19 -44.05
N LYS A 614 8.38 25.70 -45.14
CA LYS A 614 9.03 27.02 -45.16
C LYS A 614 8.00 28.16 -45.21
N LEU A 615 8.26 29.23 -44.47
CA LEU A 615 7.45 30.45 -44.48
C LEU A 615 7.74 31.35 -45.71
N PRO A 616 6.77 32.15 -46.17
CA PRO A 616 6.98 33.13 -47.25
C PRO A 616 7.94 34.27 -46.85
N SER A 617 8.66 34.80 -47.84
CA SER A 617 9.57 35.96 -47.67
C SER A 617 8.85 37.26 -47.30
N ARG A 618 7.57 37.38 -47.64
CA ARG A 618 6.65 38.44 -47.20
C ARG A 618 5.38 37.77 -46.69
N ARG A 619 5.00 38.02 -45.45
CA ARG A 619 3.92 37.32 -44.74
C ARG A 619 3.02 38.27 -43.97
N ALA A 620 1.81 37.82 -43.68
CA ALA A 620 0.89 38.46 -42.75
C ALA A 620 1.27 38.11 -41.29
N GLY A 621 0.57 38.72 -40.35
CA GLY A 621 0.84 38.65 -38.92
C GLY A 621 0.49 39.95 -38.20
N TYR A 622 0.35 39.88 -36.88
CA TYR A 622 0.02 41.03 -36.05
C TYR A 622 1.10 41.33 -35.01
N THR A 623 0.98 42.47 -34.33
CA THR A 623 1.79 42.81 -33.16
C THR A 623 0.86 43.21 -32.02
N GLN A 624 0.73 42.35 -31.01
CA GLN A 624 -0.03 42.62 -29.81
C GLN A 624 0.90 43.12 -28.71
N LYS A 625 0.54 44.26 -28.12
CA LYS A 625 1.25 44.85 -26.98
C LYS A 625 0.42 44.67 -25.72
N ALA A 626 0.99 44.04 -24.71
CA ALA A 626 0.39 43.90 -23.39
C ALA A 626 1.33 44.35 -22.28
N ILE A 627 0.77 44.50 -21.09
CA ILE A 627 1.50 44.61 -19.83
C ILE A 627 1.00 43.50 -18.93
N VAL A 628 1.85 42.53 -18.58
CA VAL A 628 1.56 41.39 -17.69
C VAL A 628 2.33 41.61 -16.40
N GLY A 629 1.65 41.71 -15.25
CA GLY A 629 2.33 41.89 -13.96
C GLY A 629 3.19 43.17 -13.85
N GLY A 630 2.90 44.19 -14.67
CA GLY A 630 3.71 45.42 -14.78
C GLY A 630 4.82 45.38 -15.85
N HIS A 631 5.08 44.22 -16.46
CA HIS A 631 6.11 44.01 -17.49
C HIS A 631 5.53 44.18 -18.90
N LYS A 632 6.18 44.98 -19.76
CA LYS A 632 5.72 45.23 -21.14
C LYS A 632 6.15 44.09 -22.05
N VAL A 633 5.17 43.42 -22.66
CA VAL A 633 5.33 42.31 -23.61
C VAL A 633 4.82 42.73 -24.99
N TYR A 634 5.56 42.37 -26.02
CA TYR A 634 5.16 42.49 -27.42
C TYR A 634 5.22 41.11 -28.06
N LEU A 635 4.06 40.54 -28.36
CA LEU A 635 3.93 39.34 -29.18
C LEU A 635 3.82 39.77 -30.64
N ARG A 636 4.69 39.25 -31.52
CA ARG A 636 4.53 39.35 -32.98
C ARG A 636 4.34 37.98 -33.57
N THR A 637 3.47 37.86 -34.56
CA THR A 637 3.21 36.59 -35.27
C THR A 637 3.66 36.68 -36.73
N GLY A 638 3.92 35.52 -37.33
CA GLY A 638 4.14 35.37 -38.77
C GLY A 638 3.29 34.22 -39.30
N GLU A 639 2.50 34.51 -40.33
CA GLU A 639 1.48 33.61 -40.88
C GLU A 639 1.91 32.99 -42.22
N TYR A 640 1.34 31.84 -42.53
CA TYR A 640 1.33 31.25 -43.87
C TYR A 640 0.24 31.93 -44.74
N GLU A 641 0.26 31.67 -46.05
CA GLU A 641 -0.72 32.23 -47.01
C GLU A 641 -2.16 31.75 -46.78
N ASP A 642 -2.34 30.68 -46.00
CA ASP A 642 -3.64 30.13 -45.58
C ASP A 642 -4.14 30.69 -44.23
N GLY A 643 -3.40 31.61 -43.62
CA GLY A 643 -3.72 32.22 -42.31
C GLY A 643 -3.31 31.38 -41.09
N GLN A 644 -2.71 30.21 -41.26
CA GLN A 644 -2.13 29.46 -40.13
C GLN A 644 -0.87 30.17 -39.60
N ILE A 645 -0.66 30.10 -38.28
CA ILE A 645 0.57 30.62 -37.67
C ILE A 645 1.77 29.70 -37.97
N GLY A 646 2.91 30.28 -38.32
CA GLY A 646 4.18 29.55 -38.53
C GLY A 646 5.37 30.08 -37.73
N GLU A 647 5.25 31.26 -37.10
CA GLU A 647 6.26 31.77 -36.17
C GLU A 647 5.71 32.79 -35.16
N ILE A 648 6.39 32.91 -34.03
CA ILE A 648 6.17 33.92 -32.99
C ILE A 648 7.49 34.61 -32.61
N PHE A 649 7.41 35.86 -32.21
CA PHE A 649 8.49 36.62 -31.57
C PHE A 649 7.98 37.28 -30.29
N ILE A 650 8.82 37.28 -29.26
CA ILE A 650 8.50 37.81 -27.93
C ILE A 650 9.54 38.88 -27.57
N ASP A 651 9.12 40.14 -27.52
CA ASP A 651 9.95 41.28 -27.12
C ASP A 651 9.50 41.79 -25.74
N MET A 652 10.43 41.99 -24.81
CA MET A 652 10.13 42.44 -23.45
C MET A 652 11.07 43.55 -22.97
N HIS A 653 10.56 44.48 -22.15
CA HIS A 653 11.30 45.63 -21.63
C HIS A 653 11.42 45.60 -20.10
N LYS A 654 12.57 46.09 -19.59
CA LYS A 654 12.99 46.17 -18.18
C LYS A 654 13.44 44.86 -17.53
N GLU A 655 13.91 43.89 -18.32
CA GLU A 655 14.34 42.58 -17.82
C GLU A 655 15.83 42.31 -18.03
N GLY A 656 16.38 41.42 -17.21
CA GLY A 656 17.78 41.01 -17.30
C GLY A 656 18.09 40.36 -18.66
N ALA A 657 19.32 40.53 -19.13
CA ALA A 657 19.74 40.04 -20.45
C ALA A 657 19.51 38.53 -20.66
N ALA A 658 19.67 37.73 -19.60
CA ALA A 658 19.43 36.28 -19.63
C ALA A 658 17.97 35.91 -19.93
N PHE A 659 16.99 36.58 -19.30
CA PHE A 659 15.57 36.26 -19.47
C PHE A 659 15.07 36.64 -20.87
N ARG A 660 15.51 37.78 -21.39
CA ARG A 660 15.24 38.18 -22.79
C ARG A 660 15.83 37.19 -23.80
N SER A 661 17.04 36.68 -23.57
CA SER A 661 17.64 35.63 -24.41
C SER A 661 16.85 34.32 -24.33
N LEU A 662 16.34 33.95 -23.15
CA LEU A 662 15.53 32.76 -22.94
C LEU A 662 14.17 32.85 -23.67
N MET A 663 13.46 33.98 -23.55
CA MET A 663 12.19 34.20 -24.26
C MET A 663 12.37 34.18 -25.79
N ASN A 664 13.49 34.70 -26.30
CA ASN A 664 13.80 34.63 -27.72
C ASN A 664 14.12 33.17 -28.17
N ALA A 665 14.90 32.42 -27.40
CA ALA A 665 15.17 31.00 -27.68
C ALA A 665 13.89 30.15 -27.64
N PHE A 666 12.99 30.43 -26.69
CA PHE A 666 11.68 29.80 -26.58
C PHE A 666 10.80 30.10 -27.80
N ALA A 667 10.69 31.38 -28.21
CA ALA A 667 9.94 31.80 -29.39
C ALA A 667 10.45 31.11 -30.68
N ILE A 668 11.77 30.97 -30.83
CA ILE A 668 12.40 30.23 -31.94
C ILE A 668 12.02 28.74 -31.91
N SER A 669 12.01 28.11 -30.73
CA SER A 669 11.66 26.69 -30.58
C SER A 669 10.21 26.41 -31.00
N VAL A 670 9.27 27.20 -30.50
CA VAL A 670 7.84 27.11 -30.86
C VAL A 670 7.65 27.34 -32.36
N SER A 671 8.28 28.37 -32.92
CA SER A 671 8.25 28.66 -34.36
C SER A 671 8.78 27.52 -35.20
N LEU A 672 9.84 26.83 -34.75
CA LEU A 672 10.40 25.68 -35.46
C LEU A 672 9.42 24.49 -35.42
N GLY A 673 8.80 24.20 -34.28
CA GLY A 673 7.83 23.11 -34.19
C GLY A 673 6.56 23.35 -35.00
N LEU A 674 6.01 24.57 -35.00
CA LEU A 674 4.93 24.97 -35.91
C LEU A 674 5.32 24.74 -37.38
N GLN A 675 6.54 25.10 -37.77
CA GLN A 675 7.06 24.82 -39.12
C GLN A 675 7.30 23.33 -39.41
N HIS A 676 7.47 22.50 -38.38
CA HIS A 676 7.58 21.04 -38.49
C HIS A 676 6.22 20.34 -38.37
N GLY A 677 5.10 21.07 -38.32
CA GLY A 677 3.75 20.51 -38.32
C GLY A 677 3.25 20.07 -36.93
N VAL A 678 3.83 20.58 -35.85
CA VAL A 678 3.21 20.50 -34.51
C VAL A 678 1.99 21.44 -34.52
N PRO A 679 0.77 20.95 -34.21
CA PRO A 679 -0.42 21.78 -34.12
C PRO A 679 -0.27 22.89 -33.07
N LEU A 680 -0.99 24.01 -33.24
CA LEU A 680 -0.97 25.09 -32.25
C LEU A 680 -1.68 24.65 -30.95
N GLU A 681 -2.69 23.80 -31.08
CA GLU A 681 -3.47 23.17 -30.03
C GLU A 681 -2.57 22.49 -28.98
N GLU A 682 -1.61 21.66 -29.42
CA GLU A 682 -0.65 20.99 -28.54
C GLU A 682 0.17 21.98 -27.71
N TYR A 683 0.57 23.11 -28.31
CA TYR A 683 1.29 24.16 -27.59
C TYR A 683 0.39 24.96 -26.64
N VAL A 684 -0.87 25.18 -26.99
CA VAL A 684 -1.84 25.84 -26.12
C VAL A 684 -2.14 24.97 -24.89
N ASP A 685 -2.36 23.68 -25.08
CA ASP A 685 -2.68 22.76 -23.99
C ASP A 685 -1.45 22.49 -23.10
N ALA A 686 -0.23 22.51 -23.66
CA ALA A 686 1.02 22.41 -22.89
C ALA A 686 1.39 23.67 -22.08
N PHE A 687 1.02 24.87 -22.55
CA PHE A 687 1.55 26.13 -21.99
C PHE A 687 0.52 27.08 -21.36
N THR A 688 -0.79 26.80 -21.49
CA THR A 688 -1.80 27.51 -20.70
C THR A 688 -1.75 27.08 -19.22
N PHE A 689 -2.11 28.01 -18.33
CA PHE A 689 -2.03 27.91 -16.86
C PHE A 689 -0.62 27.69 -16.27
N PHE A 690 0.43 27.70 -17.10
CA PHE A 690 1.82 27.62 -16.65
C PHE A 690 2.17 28.84 -15.76
N LYS A 691 2.82 28.60 -14.61
CA LYS A 691 2.99 29.61 -13.54
C LYS A 691 4.44 29.98 -13.31
N PHE A 692 4.80 31.25 -13.54
CA PHE A 692 6.08 31.86 -13.14
C PHE A 692 5.98 33.40 -13.23
N GLU A 693 6.94 34.12 -12.66
CA GLU A 693 7.00 35.60 -12.76
C GLU A 693 7.67 36.05 -14.08
N PRO A 694 7.16 37.09 -14.78
CA PRO A 694 6.07 37.98 -14.39
C PRO A 694 4.67 37.37 -14.55
N ASN A 695 3.79 37.59 -13.57
CA ASN A 695 2.38 37.20 -13.58
C ASN A 695 1.48 38.29 -12.97
N GLY A 696 0.16 38.13 -13.11
CA GLY A 696 -0.84 39.03 -12.54
C GLY A 696 -1.65 39.76 -13.61
N ILE A 697 -2.05 41.01 -13.30
CA ILE A 697 -3.00 41.78 -14.12
C ILE A 697 -2.43 42.01 -15.52
N VAL A 698 -3.27 41.78 -16.53
CA VAL A 698 -3.00 42.01 -17.95
C VAL A 698 -3.73 43.27 -18.41
N SER A 699 -3.00 44.21 -19.00
CA SER A 699 -3.58 45.39 -19.67
C SER A 699 -3.06 45.52 -21.10
N GLY A 700 -3.87 46.12 -21.98
CA GLY A 700 -3.60 46.20 -23.43
C GLY A 700 -4.26 45.08 -24.26
N ASN A 701 -4.77 44.02 -23.62
CA ASN A 701 -5.53 42.96 -24.27
C ASN A 701 -7.05 43.08 -24.02
N LYS A 702 -7.87 42.66 -24.99
CA LYS A 702 -9.34 42.75 -24.90
C LYS A 702 -9.98 41.66 -24.04
N HIS A 703 -9.51 40.41 -24.16
CA HIS A 703 -10.15 39.23 -23.57
C HIS A 703 -9.45 38.76 -22.28
N ILE A 704 -8.12 38.87 -22.21
CA ILE A 704 -7.31 38.44 -21.08
C ILE A 704 -7.02 39.63 -20.17
N LYS A 705 -7.45 39.53 -18.91
CA LYS A 705 -7.29 40.54 -17.84
C LYS A 705 -6.40 40.08 -16.69
N MET A 706 -6.15 38.77 -16.59
CA MET A 706 -5.27 38.17 -15.59
C MET A 706 -4.55 36.98 -16.23
N SER A 707 -3.27 36.79 -15.92
CA SER A 707 -2.49 35.66 -16.42
C SER A 707 -1.51 35.15 -15.37
N THR A 708 -1.24 33.84 -15.38
CA THR A 708 -0.36 33.19 -14.41
C THR A 708 1.12 33.20 -14.83
N SER A 709 1.43 33.64 -16.05
CA SER A 709 2.78 33.96 -16.52
C SER A 709 2.75 34.69 -17.86
N VAL A 710 3.90 35.15 -18.37
CA VAL A 710 3.99 35.70 -19.73
C VAL A 710 3.72 34.65 -20.81
N ILE A 711 4.14 33.39 -20.61
CA ILE A 711 3.88 32.29 -21.55
C ILE A 711 2.39 31.91 -21.56
N ASP A 712 1.77 31.82 -20.38
CA ASP A 712 0.32 31.62 -20.24
C ASP A 712 -0.47 32.71 -21.00
N TYR A 713 -0.08 33.98 -20.86
CA TYR A 713 -0.68 35.08 -21.61
C TYR A 713 -0.56 34.88 -23.13
N ILE A 714 0.63 34.52 -23.61
CA ILE A 714 0.90 34.35 -25.05
C ILE A 714 0.06 33.21 -25.63
N PHE A 715 0.03 32.04 -25.00
CA PHE A 715 -0.71 30.91 -25.56
C PHE A 715 -2.22 31.05 -25.45
N ARG A 716 -2.75 31.73 -24.42
CA ARG A 716 -4.16 32.14 -24.42
C ARG A 716 -4.47 33.10 -25.57
N GLU A 717 -3.61 34.09 -25.83
CA GLU A 717 -3.84 35.05 -26.93
C GLU A 717 -3.81 34.36 -28.29
N LEU A 718 -2.86 33.45 -28.51
CA LEU A 718 -2.78 32.65 -29.73
C LEU A 718 -4.00 31.73 -29.89
N ALA A 719 -4.46 31.09 -28.81
CA ALA A 719 -5.64 30.23 -28.82
C ALA A 719 -6.94 31.02 -29.10
N ILE A 720 -7.09 32.20 -28.50
CA ILE A 720 -8.23 33.09 -28.76
C ILE A 720 -8.21 33.57 -30.22
N THR A 721 -7.04 33.92 -30.75
CA THR A 721 -6.91 34.54 -32.09
C THR A 721 -6.97 33.54 -33.24
N TYR A 722 -6.31 32.39 -33.12
CA TYR A 722 -6.20 31.40 -34.21
C TYR A 722 -7.11 30.17 -34.04
N LEU A 723 -7.50 29.82 -32.81
CA LEU A 723 -8.31 28.63 -32.52
C LEU A 723 -9.75 28.96 -32.07
N GLY A 724 -10.07 30.23 -31.82
CA GLY A 724 -11.38 30.66 -31.31
C GLY A 724 -11.68 30.19 -29.87
N ARG A 725 -10.67 29.78 -29.09
CA ARG A 725 -10.79 29.33 -27.69
C ARG A 725 -11.06 30.50 -26.73
N TYR A 726 -12.20 31.17 -26.89
CA TYR A 726 -12.61 32.31 -26.04
C TYR A 726 -12.84 31.93 -24.57
N ASP A 727 -13.06 30.64 -24.28
CA ASP A 727 -13.11 30.04 -22.94
C ASP A 727 -11.84 30.28 -22.10
N LEU A 728 -10.70 30.54 -22.74
CA LEU A 728 -9.45 30.85 -22.06
C LEU A 728 -9.31 32.32 -21.64
N GLY A 729 -10.18 33.20 -22.14
CA GLY A 729 -10.27 34.61 -21.76
C GLY A 729 -11.18 34.83 -20.54
N GLN A 730 -11.04 35.98 -19.86
CA GLN A 730 -11.93 36.36 -18.76
C GLN A 730 -13.06 37.32 -19.18
N VAL A 731 -13.07 37.76 -20.44
CA VAL A 731 -14.10 38.61 -21.04
C VAL A 731 -14.54 37.99 -22.34
N ALA A 732 -15.80 37.57 -22.41
CA ALA A 732 -16.37 36.88 -23.55
C ALA A 732 -16.63 37.85 -24.72
N PRO A 733 -16.78 37.36 -25.97
CA PRO A 733 -17.14 38.21 -27.11
C PRO A 733 -18.46 38.97 -26.94
N GLU A 734 -19.38 38.45 -26.15
CA GLU A 734 -20.67 39.05 -25.81
C GLU A 734 -20.48 40.31 -24.95
N ASP A 735 -19.63 40.23 -23.91
CA ASP A 735 -19.32 41.33 -22.97
C ASP A 735 -18.67 42.56 -23.63
N LEU A 736 -18.17 42.41 -24.87
CA LEU A 736 -17.54 43.47 -25.65
C LEU A 736 -18.51 44.17 -26.62
N ARG A 737 -19.77 43.73 -26.70
CA ARG A 737 -20.82 44.42 -27.48
C ARG A 737 -21.34 45.59 -26.66
N GLY A 738 -21.33 46.79 -27.25
CA GLY A 738 -21.49 48.06 -26.52
C GLY A 738 -22.88 48.36 -25.92
N ASP A 739 -23.84 47.44 -26.04
CA ASP A 739 -25.27 47.70 -25.85
C ASP A 739 -25.92 46.76 -24.82
N GLU A 740 -25.41 46.70 -23.57
CA GLU A 740 -26.24 46.23 -22.45
C GLU A 740 -25.81 46.81 -21.08
N ILE A 741 -26.34 48.00 -20.75
CA ILE A 741 -26.29 48.51 -19.37
C ILE A 741 -27.38 47.83 -18.54
N GLY A 742 -27.04 46.64 -18.02
CA GLY A 742 -27.50 46.11 -16.75
C GLY A 742 -28.92 45.56 -16.65
N SER A 743 -29.03 44.26 -16.36
CA SER A 743 -29.97 43.80 -15.32
C SER A 743 -29.42 42.61 -14.54
N LYS A 744 -29.68 42.58 -13.23
CA LYS A 744 -29.50 41.38 -12.39
C LYS A 744 -30.79 40.56 -12.43
N ARG A 745 -30.68 39.23 -12.53
CA ARG A 745 -31.67 38.24 -12.05
C ARG A 745 -30.89 36.95 -11.72
N ALA A 746 -30.94 36.34 -10.54
CA ALA A 746 -32.01 36.11 -9.58
C ALA A 746 -33.05 35.05 -10.03
N THR A 747 -33.14 34.01 -9.21
CA THR A 747 -33.94 32.78 -9.30
C THR A 747 -35.45 32.93 -9.52
N ALA A 748 -36.05 32.05 -10.34
CA ALA A 748 -37.26 31.27 -10.02
C ALA A 748 -37.68 30.35 -11.19
N GLU A 749 -38.36 29.25 -10.89
CA GLU A 749 -38.90 28.27 -11.85
C GLU A 749 -40.18 28.76 -12.56
N SER A 750 -40.39 28.36 -13.82
CA SER A 750 -41.71 27.88 -14.29
C SER A 750 -41.61 27.17 -15.65
N ASN A 751 -42.49 26.20 -15.88
CA ASN A 751 -42.61 25.47 -17.14
C ASN A 751 -43.21 26.34 -18.26
N THR A 752 -42.67 26.22 -19.48
CA THR A 752 -43.50 26.11 -20.69
C THR A 752 -42.75 25.36 -21.79
N GLN A 753 -43.43 24.43 -22.46
CA GLN A 753 -42.96 23.86 -23.73
C GLN A 753 -43.31 24.83 -24.86
N GLU A 754 -42.42 25.01 -25.82
CA GLU A 754 -42.85 25.32 -27.19
C GLU A 754 -41.89 24.71 -28.22
N LYS A 755 -42.46 24.27 -29.35
CA LYS A 755 -41.74 23.62 -30.46
C LYS A 755 -41.66 24.59 -31.63
N GLU A 756 -40.52 24.68 -32.29
CA GLU A 756 -40.45 25.23 -33.65
C GLU A 756 -39.84 24.24 -34.65
N THR A 757 -40.34 24.31 -35.89
CA THR A 757 -40.02 23.46 -37.06
C THR A 757 -40.72 24.12 -38.27
N ILE A 758 -40.24 24.12 -39.51
CA ILE A 758 -39.18 23.38 -40.21
C ILE A 758 -38.46 24.37 -41.17
N ASN A 759 -37.25 24.15 -41.67
CA ASN A 759 -37.01 23.48 -42.97
C ASN A 759 -35.53 23.58 -43.40
N PHE A 760 -34.99 22.54 -44.04
CA PHE A 760 -33.98 22.68 -45.10
C PHE A 760 -34.21 21.63 -46.20
N THR A 761 -33.99 22.04 -47.44
CA THR A 761 -34.51 21.39 -48.66
C THR A 761 -33.60 20.25 -49.17
N THR A 762 -34.20 19.22 -49.76
CA THR A 762 -33.49 18.05 -50.31
C THR A 762 -33.63 17.96 -51.84
N ILE A 763 -32.53 18.00 -52.62
CA ILE A 763 -32.46 17.43 -53.98
C ILE A 763 -31.09 16.76 -54.23
N THR A 764 -31.13 15.42 -54.17
CA THR A 764 -30.39 14.34 -54.88
C THR A 764 -29.08 14.58 -55.67
N ALA A 765 -28.18 13.58 -55.55
CA ALA A 765 -27.40 13.00 -56.66
C ALA A 765 -27.33 11.46 -56.51
N GLU A 766 -27.27 10.71 -57.62
CA GLU A 766 -27.44 9.24 -57.70
C GLU A 766 -26.11 8.42 -57.81
N PRO A 767 -26.14 7.07 -57.66
CA PRO A 767 -24.97 6.25 -57.33
C PRO A 767 -24.36 5.41 -58.48
N VAL A 768 -23.11 4.96 -58.30
CA VAL A 768 -22.45 3.89 -59.09
C VAL A 768 -21.44 3.10 -58.19
N PRO A 769 -20.91 1.91 -58.55
CA PRO A 769 -21.22 0.71 -57.78
C PRO A 769 -20.02 0.00 -57.12
N LYS A 770 -20.32 -0.98 -56.25
CA LYS A 770 -19.32 -1.88 -55.64
C LYS A 770 -18.61 -2.75 -56.70
N LYS A 771 -17.31 -2.98 -56.50
CA LYS A 771 -16.56 -4.11 -57.08
C LYS A 771 -15.81 -4.83 -55.96
N GLU A 772 -15.77 -6.16 -56.08
CA GLU A 772 -15.06 -7.05 -55.17
C GLU A 772 -13.54 -6.95 -55.36
N VAL A 773 -12.78 -7.32 -54.34
CA VAL A 773 -11.31 -7.39 -54.39
C VAL A 773 -10.90 -8.83 -54.07
N GLU A 774 -10.20 -9.47 -55.01
CA GLU A 774 -9.68 -10.82 -54.88
C GLU A 774 -8.51 -10.89 -53.88
N THR A 775 -8.41 -12.00 -53.16
CA THR A 775 -7.30 -12.31 -52.24
C THR A 775 -6.12 -12.93 -52.99
N ILE A 776 -4.97 -12.26 -52.98
CA ILE A 776 -3.68 -12.84 -53.42
C ILE A 776 -2.81 -13.10 -52.19
N SER A 777 -2.38 -14.36 -52.02
CA SER A 777 -1.54 -14.80 -50.90
C SER A 777 -0.07 -14.41 -51.10
N TYR A 778 0.53 -13.76 -50.10
CA TYR A 778 1.96 -13.45 -50.02
C TYR A 778 2.65 -14.29 -48.92
N SER A 779 2.42 -15.61 -48.91
CA SER A 779 2.86 -16.52 -47.83
C SER A 779 4.29 -17.09 -47.99
N GLN A 780 5.17 -16.47 -48.77
CA GLN A 780 6.54 -16.97 -49.01
C GLN A 780 7.62 -15.86 -49.07
N MET A 781 7.78 -15.09 -47.99
CA MET A 781 9.05 -14.44 -47.64
C MET A 781 8.98 -13.88 -46.21
N ILE A 782 9.88 -14.35 -45.34
CA ILE A 782 10.22 -13.95 -43.93
C ILE A 782 10.31 -15.23 -43.08
N SER A 783 11.44 -15.94 -43.23
CA SER A 783 11.74 -17.16 -42.46
C SER A 783 13.25 -17.30 -42.20
N LYS A 784 13.87 -16.22 -41.68
CA LYS A 784 15.21 -16.17 -41.07
C LYS A 784 15.40 -14.77 -40.48
N GLU A 785 15.32 -14.61 -39.15
CA GLU A 785 16.01 -13.59 -38.31
C GLU A 785 15.46 -13.46 -36.88
N LYS A 786 14.18 -13.80 -36.62
CA LYS A 786 13.51 -13.57 -35.32
C LYS A 786 13.93 -14.49 -34.13
N SER A 787 15.09 -15.15 -34.18
CA SER A 787 15.48 -16.12 -33.14
C SER A 787 16.30 -15.55 -31.98
N THR A 788 16.93 -14.38 -32.14
CA THR A 788 17.96 -13.89 -31.19
C THR A 788 17.51 -12.71 -30.33
N THR A 789 16.47 -11.98 -30.75
CA THR A 789 16.09 -10.68 -30.16
C THR A 789 15.12 -10.77 -28.98
N SER A 790 14.43 -11.90 -28.79
CA SER A 790 13.41 -12.04 -27.74
C SER A 790 14.00 -12.19 -26.34
N LEU A 791 15.13 -12.90 -26.21
CA LEU A 791 15.79 -13.15 -24.92
C LEU A 791 16.37 -11.87 -24.31
N ALA A 792 17.08 -11.06 -25.09
CA ALA A 792 17.68 -9.80 -24.61
C ALA A 792 16.62 -8.79 -24.15
N LEU A 793 15.50 -8.67 -24.88
CA LEU A 793 14.41 -7.77 -24.49
C LEU A 793 13.70 -8.24 -23.20
N LEU A 794 13.53 -9.55 -23.01
CA LEU A 794 13.02 -10.10 -21.76
C LEU A 794 13.97 -9.82 -20.59
N GLU A 795 15.27 -9.90 -20.82
CA GLU A 795 16.31 -9.62 -19.84
C GLU A 795 16.32 -8.13 -19.45
N GLU A 796 16.22 -7.21 -20.42
CA GLU A 796 16.07 -5.76 -20.17
C GLU A 796 14.79 -5.42 -19.38
N ILE A 797 13.65 -6.05 -19.70
CA ILE A 797 12.38 -5.86 -18.97
C ILE A 797 12.48 -6.36 -17.53
N LYS A 798 13.13 -7.51 -17.29
CA LYS A 798 13.43 -7.99 -15.92
C LYS A 798 14.32 -6.98 -15.19
N LEU A 799 15.37 -6.48 -15.83
CA LEU A 799 16.32 -5.51 -15.27
C LEU A 799 15.68 -4.15 -14.92
N ALA A 800 14.68 -3.71 -15.69
CA ALA A 800 13.88 -2.54 -15.37
C ALA A 800 13.00 -2.75 -14.10
N LYS A 801 12.32 -3.90 -14.00
CA LYS A 801 11.53 -4.27 -12.81
C LYS A 801 12.38 -4.37 -11.54
N ILE A 802 13.56 -5.00 -11.63
CA ILE A 802 14.54 -5.11 -10.53
C ILE A 802 14.86 -3.76 -9.91
N LYS A 803 15.16 -2.77 -10.76
CA LYS A 803 15.52 -1.42 -10.32
C LYS A 803 14.32 -0.62 -9.79
N GLY A 804 13.12 -1.20 -9.80
CA GLY A 804 11.88 -0.58 -9.34
C GLY A 804 11.36 0.50 -10.29
N TYR A 805 11.68 0.38 -11.59
CA TYR A 805 11.20 1.33 -12.59
C TYR A 805 9.73 1.13 -12.87
N THR A 806 8.95 2.22 -12.78
CA THR A 806 7.50 2.20 -12.97
C THR A 806 7.07 2.17 -14.44
N GLY A 807 8.00 2.44 -15.36
CA GLY A 807 7.73 2.59 -16.80
C GLY A 807 7.29 4.01 -17.18
N ASP A 808 7.18 4.93 -16.22
CA ASP A 808 6.95 6.34 -16.48
C ASP A 808 8.21 7.01 -17.05
N SER A 809 8.06 7.98 -17.94
CA SER A 809 9.16 8.80 -18.44
C SER A 809 9.44 9.98 -17.50
N CYS A 810 10.71 10.28 -17.30
CA CYS A 810 11.13 11.48 -16.58
C CYS A 810 10.76 12.74 -17.36
N SER A 811 9.99 13.65 -16.74
CA SER A 811 9.61 14.94 -17.33
C SER A 811 10.79 15.87 -17.64
N GLU A 812 11.93 15.70 -16.96
CA GLU A 812 13.13 16.53 -17.14
C GLU A 812 14.11 15.96 -18.19
N CYS A 813 14.33 14.64 -18.22
CA CYS A 813 15.36 14.02 -19.07
C CYS A 813 14.86 12.94 -20.03
N GLY A 814 13.56 12.61 -20.03
CA GLY A 814 12.97 11.57 -20.88
C GLY A 814 13.32 10.13 -20.51
N SER A 815 14.19 9.91 -19.51
CA SER A 815 14.56 8.56 -19.07
C SER A 815 13.40 7.82 -18.41
N PHE A 816 13.23 6.54 -18.76
CA PHE A 816 12.26 5.62 -18.15
C PHE A 816 12.75 5.01 -16.83
N GLU A 817 13.91 5.42 -16.32
CA GLU A 817 14.48 4.98 -15.04
C GLU A 817 13.82 5.67 -13.81
N MET A 818 12.49 5.73 -13.80
CA MET A 818 11.68 6.40 -12.76
C MET A 818 11.32 5.43 -11.63
N VAL A 819 11.79 5.68 -10.41
CA VAL A 819 11.55 4.83 -9.23
C VAL A 819 10.59 5.50 -8.26
N ARG A 820 9.66 4.73 -7.68
CA ARG A 820 8.70 5.25 -6.68
C ARG A 820 9.40 5.69 -5.38
N ASN A 821 9.17 6.93 -4.97
CA ASN A 821 9.71 7.56 -3.76
C ASN A 821 8.58 8.26 -3.00
N GLY A 822 7.97 7.54 -2.05
CA GLY A 822 6.77 8.01 -1.35
C GLY A 822 5.59 8.15 -2.31
N SER A 823 4.92 9.31 -2.27
CA SER A 823 3.82 9.70 -3.15
C SER A 823 4.26 10.18 -4.54
N CYS A 824 5.57 10.28 -4.80
CA CYS A 824 6.12 10.77 -6.07
C CYS A 824 7.03 9.71 -6.72
N LEU A 825 7.52 10.02 -7.91
CA LEU A 825 8.58 9.29 -8.59
C LEU A 825 9.89 10.08 -8.53
N LYS A 826 11.02 9.39 -8.58
CA LYS A 826 12.37 9.96 -8.69
C LYS A 826 13.07 9.34 -9.89
N CYS A 827 13.58 10.18 -10.79
CA CYS A 827 14.44 9.72 -11.88
C CYS A 827 15.81 9.32 -11.33
N MET A 828 16.23 8.09 -11.61
CA MET A 828 17.56 7.63 -11.23
C MET A 828 18.66 8.16 -12.16
N SER A 829 18.34 8.56 -13.38
CA SER A 829 19.32 9.08 -14.35
C SER A 829 19.67 10.57 -14.14
N CYS A 830 18.69 11.43 -13.78
CA CYS A 830 18.92 12.86 -13.57
C CYS A 830 18.62 13.38 -12.15
N GLY A 831 18.09 12.53 -11.26
CA GLY A 831 17.79 12.88 -9.87
C GLY A 831 16.49 13.65 -9.64
N ALA A 832 15.82 14.13 -10.70
CA ALA A 832 14.57 14.90 -10.61
C ALA A 832 13.43 14.11 -9.95
N THR A 833 12.60 14.77 -9.16
CA THR A 833 11.42 14.16 -8.52
C THR A 833 10.13 14.77 -9.07
N THR A 834 9.05 13.99 -9.13
CA THR A 834 7.74 14.45 -9.62
C THR A 834 6.93 15.19 -8.53
N GLY A 835 7.60 16.00 -7.69
CA GLY A 835 6.94 16.87 -6.70
C GLY A 835 7.17 16.57 -5.22
N CYS A 836 8.10 15.69 -4.86
CA CYS A 836 8.46 15.42 -3.46
C CYS A 836 9.91 15.87 -3.21
N SER A 837 10.10 16.73 -2.19
CA SER A 837 11.38 17.26 -1.72
C SER A 837 12.12 16.28 -0.82
#